data_AF-A0A8J4GQ18-F1
#
_entry.id   AF-A0A8J4GQ18-F1
#
_cell.length_a   1.000
_cell.length_b   1.000
_cell.length_c   1.000
_cell.angle_alpha   90.00
_cell.angle_beta   90.00
_cell.angle_gamma   90.00
#
_symmetry.space_group_name_H-M   'P 1'
#
loop_
_entity.id
_entity.type
_entity.pdbx_description
1 polymer ?
#
loop_
_entity_poly.entity_id
_entity_poly.type
_entity_poly.pdbx_seq_one_letter_code
_entity_poly.pdbx_strand_id
1 'polypeptide(L)'
;MPMQAKWTYNSLGRKIRQLRLGSPKTSFQATALLLPAASTSRQLYRPGRQVRLGVTGRLAHHKLIRLASKGLSGTSSSASSCFSPSPNPAPAGTAAPGSGRRIMVGAHRGPEAQQAVATTVAANSGIAIHPPQSLGSGPVSPSCIYLAMAQGAVVAPDLDYTVVLDMLHKNAAANLDESQGGGVVLGLTSPVGPTASLDVVIGQLNFKRLLACARNKLWWMTPEWRTSTWALPPETQFLLAEMAAAGPYALLLPLIDGDFRCSLRPPSKKSEGANGELVLRLESGAPDVKGSRWSSALYIGASWDPYELVNRGVAAAAALSGGARPRTAKILPPSLDGFGWCTWDAFYSTVSARGLAQGLSSLEDGGISPQLLIIDDGWQMTDVDPPMRKTPAADLADKLHVEGEPRRLLEATQDEFFYESQEVMAETAAQLRPGTSAGTVMPTLANLGPQHPPYSHSHSGSADLIDMNSMDSASLAAAAAGGQQQQQKEGDSGVGISIADAVARATAASTAVAVAEPPPQQQSMAVAPRSSAALPPSAVTPVSEAATAALAIWVARASQKVAGWLMGIATAGFLIFYQWVVEPAPPNSLAVKAFAAAAKGILRPAMLSFYATASDFTRRLTSVRANGKFSHPDAGPDVDWAGVPEALGTVVAHIKRKFGVRYVYCWHGLPGYWAGVMPTDDGAAGGGAGVPGMTAHIRYASPTPGVLEIEPSMAWNPAVLAGVGVVDDPNRLYNAMHRYLHDCGVDGVKVDCQAGVGLIGTAMGGGAALSAAYQGALEGSVARHFRGNHVINCMCHSTENLYRMTATAVARASDDFYPRDPASSHPHIAACAFNSVFLGALLQPDWDMFHSKHPAARLHAAARAVSGGPVYVSDKPGEHDFALLHTLVLPDGSVLRCSQPGRPTRDCLFADVLRDGKTLLKVAGCVCVCMAAWGEAGMGVRMRA
;
A
#
# COMPACT_ATOMS: atom_id res chain seq x y z
N MET A 1 25.71 -5.82 -23.11
CA MET A 1 25.75 -5.74 -21.63
C MET A 1 25.01 -4.49 -21.19
N PRO A 2 23.75 -4.59 -20.78
CA PRO A 2 23.06 -3.54 -20.04
C PRO A 2 23.09 -3.80 -18.54
N MET A 3 23.02 -2.70 -17.79
CA MET A 3 23.31 -2.54 -16.37
C MET A 3 22.34 -3.26 -15.43
N GLN A 4 22.90 -3.98 -14.47
CA GLN A 4 22.23 -4.56 -13.30
C GLN A 4 21.85 -3.47 -12.30
N ALA A 5 20.55 -3.27 -12.04
CA ALA A 5 20.07 -2.54 -10.87
C ALA A 5 20.14 -3.47 -9.64
N LYS A 6 21.06 -3.19 -8.71
CA LYS A 6 21.20 -3.93 -7.45
C LYS A 6 20.12 -3.47 -6.47
N TRP A 7 19.14 -4.33 -6.23
CA TRP A 7 18.28 -4.27 -5.06
C TRP A 7 18.95 -5.04 -3.91
N THR A 8 19.56 -4.30 -2.98
CA THR A 8 20.02 -4.84 -1.70
C THR A 8 19.68 -3.85 -0.61
N TYR A 9 18.89 -4.29 0.37
CA TYR A 9 18.90 -3.67 1.69
C TYR A 9 20.27 -3.96 2.32
N ASN A 10 21.04 -2.90 2.58
CA ASN A 10 22.36 -2.89 3.23
C ASN A 10 23.50 -3.73 2.62
N SER A 11 24.27 -3.15 1.70
CA SER A 11 25.68 -3.55 1.51
C SER A 11 26.62 -2.42 1.04
N LEU A 12 26.48 -1.18 1.53
CA LEU A 12 27.49 -0.14 1.34
C LEU A 12 28.28 0.10 2.64
N GLY A 13 29.19 -0.83 2.91
CA GLY A 13 30.08 -0.78 4.07
C GLY A 13 31.38 -1.49 3.81
N ARG A 14 32.08 -1.15 2.71
CA ARG A 14 33.51 -1.42 2.49
C ARG A 14 33.98 -0.89 1.15
N LYS A 15 34.44 0.36 1.13
CA LYS A 15 35.58 0.87 0.34
C LYS A 15 35.79 2.33 0.70
N ILE A 16 36.67 2.56 1.67
CA ILE A 16 37.66 3.64 1.78
C ILE A 16 38.40 3.33 3.08
N ARG A 17 39.55 2.66 2.96
CA ARG A 17 40.60 2.72 3.98
C ARG A 17 41.68 3.66 3.42
N GLN A 18 42.23 4.44 4.33
CA GLN A 18 43.43 5.27 4.23
C GLN A 18 43.29 6.58 3.48
N LEU A 19 42.98 7.64 4.25
CA LEU A 19 43.84 8.82 4.34
C LEU A 19 43.69 9.40 5.76
N ARG A 20 44.74 9.25 6.57
CA ARG A 20 44.92 9.99 7.83
C ARG A 20 45.28 11.42 7.46
N LEU A 21 44.56 12.41 7.94
CA LEU A 21 45.06 13.77 8.20
C LEU A 21 44.27 14.35 9.39
N GLY A 22 44.98 15.06 10.27
CA GLY A 22 44.66 15.22 11.69
C GLY A 22 43.56 16.22 12.06
N SER A 23 43.16 16.12 13.33
CA SER A 23 42.53 17.20 14.12
C SER A 23 43.49 18.40 14.23
N PRO A 24 43.05 19.67 14.39
CA PRO A 24 42.23 20.07 15.55
C PRO A 24 41.16 21.15 15.33
N LYS A 25 40.19 21.12 16.27
CA LYS A 25 39.48 22.24 16.94
C LYS A 25 39.22 23.54 16.15
N THR A 26 37.94 23.89 16.00
CA THR A 26 37.36 25.17 16.45
C THR A 26 35.83 25.11 16.43
N SER A 27 35.22 25.60 17.50
CA SER A 27 33.81 25.92 17.67
C SER A 27 33.42 27.12 16.80
N PHE A 28 32.27 27.09 16.10
CA PHE A 28 31.50 28.30 15.82
C PHE A 28 30.02 28.00 15.58
N GLN A 29 29.20 28.91 16.08
CA GLN A 29 27.76 28.86 16.24
C GLN A 29 26.99 28.92 14.90
N ALA A 30 25.77 28.41 14.96
CA ALA A 30 24.75 28.49 13.93
C ALA A 30 24.35 29.93 13.62
N THR A 31 24.21 30.26 12.33
CA THR A 31 23.16 31.16 11.81
C THR A 31 22.90 30.80 10.35
N ALA A 32 21.62 30.57 10.04
CA ALA A 32 21.11 30.29 8.71
C ALA A 32 21.06 31.56 7.85
N LEU A 33 21.43 31.44 6.58
CA LEU A 33 20.95 32.23 5.43
C LEU A 33 21.76 31.79 4.21
N LEU A 34 21.10 31.48 3.08
CA LEU A 34 21.39 32.12 1.79
C LEU A 34 20.49 31.58 0.66
N LEU A 35 19.84 32.56 0.04
CA LEU A 35 19.10 32.54 -1.22
C LEU A 35 20.01 32.22 -2.43
N PRO A 36 19.42 31.85 -3.60
CA PRO A 36 20.16 31.52 -4.80
C PRO A 36 20.52 32.77 -5.61
N ALA A 37 21.77 32.86 -6.06
CA ALA A 37 22.19 33.83 -7.07
C ALA A 37 22.27 33.13 -8.44
N ALA A 38 21.42 33.57 -9.36
CA ALA A 38 21.56 33.32 -10.79
C ALA A 38 22.55 34.31 -11.40
N SER A 39 23.47 33.84 -12.24
CA SER A 39 24.05 34.67 -13.29
C SER A 39 24.20 33.88 -14.59
N THR A 40 23.69 34.50 -15.64
CA THR A 40 23.55 34.06 -17.01
C THR A 40 24.87 34.01 -17.77
N SER A 41 25.04 33.02 -18.63
CA SER A 41 25.59 33.26 -19.98
C SER A 41 25.07 32.22 -20.98
N ARG A 42 24.26 32.70 -21.93
CA ARG A 42 23.88 32.01 -23.16
C ARG A 42 25.06 32.05 -24.12
N GLN A 43 25.43 30.92 -24.73
CA GLN A 43 26.01 30.90 -26.07
C GLN A 43 25.71 29.57 -26.78
N LEU A 44 24.90 29.68 -27.84
CA LEU A 44 24.91 28.96 -29.12
C LEU A 44 25.62 27.59 -29.19
N TYR A 45 24.90 26.52 -29.56
CA TYR A 45 25.25 25.67 -30.72
C TYR A 45 24.13 24.67 -31.07
N ARG A 46 23.86 24.55 -32.39
CA ARG A 46 23.04 23.51 -33.05
C ARG A 46 23.95 22.81 -34.09
N PRO A 47 23.54 21.71 -34.74
CA PRO A 47 24.11 20.36 -34.57
C PRO A 47 25.01 19.88 -35.74
N GLY A 48 25.73 18.78 -35.51
CA GLY A 48 26.12 17.83 -36.57
C GLY A 48 27.58 17.34 -36.57
N ARG A 49 27.77 16.02 -36.45
CA ARG A 49 28.42 15.17 -37.47
C ARG A 49 28.73 13.78 -36.91
N GLN A 50 28.26 12.78 -37.65
CA GLN A 50 28.79 11.42 -37.67
C GLN A 50 30.30 11.44 -37.92
N VAL A 51 31.05 10.61 -37.20
CA VAL A 51 32.31 10.05 -37.70
C VAL A 51 32.34 8.56 -37.39
N ARG A 52 32.43 7.79 -38.47
CA ARG A 52 32.67 6.34 -38.55
C ARG A 52 34.16 6.15 -38.81
N LEU A 53 34.83 5.21 -38.13
CA LEU A 53 36.10 4.54 -38.50
C LEU A 53 36.40 3.56 -37.35
N GLY A 54 36.51 2.23 -37.48
CA GLY A 54 36.60 1.34 -38.63
C GLY A 54 38.04 0.87 -38.89
N VAL A 55 38.53 -0.16 -38.18
CA VAL A 55 39.70 -1.03 -38.52
C VAL A 55 39.53 -2.34 -37.70
N THR A 56 38.97 -3.44 -38.23
CA THR A 56 39.56 -4.57 -38.99
C THR A 56 40.63 -5.41 -38.27
N GLY A 57 40.39 -6.72 -38.19
CA GLY A 57 41.39 -7.75 -37.92
C GLY A 57 40.80 -9.16 -37.80
N ARG A 58 40.76 -9.89 -38.92
CA ARG A 58 40.38 -11.32 -39.05
C ARG A 58 41.44 -12.25 -38.46
N LEU A 59 41.04 -13.46 -38.04
CA LEU A 59 41.67 -14.73 -38.46
C LEU A 59 40.81 -15.94 -38.08
N ALA A 60 40.81 -16.94 -38.96
CA ALA A 60 39.97 -18.13 -38.95
C ALA A 60 40.83 -19.42 -39.02
N HIS A 61 40.24 -20.54 -38.54
CA HIS A 61 40.55 -21.97 -38.80
C HIS A 61 41.84 -22.55 -38.15
N HIS A 62 41.97 -23.81 -37.70
CA HIS A 62 41.36 -25.10 -38.06
C HIS A 62 41.69 -26.23 -37.02
N LYS A 63 40.91 -27.34 -37.05
CA LYS A 63 41.22 -28.79 -36.78
C LYS A 63 41.28 -29.41 -35.36
N LEU A 64 40.27 -30.28 -35.11
CA LEU A 64 40.29 -31.72 -34.73
C LEU A 64 41.51 -32.36 -34.05
N ILE A 65 41.27 -33.14 -32.96
CA ILE A 65 41.72 -34.55 -32.73
C ILE A 65 40.96 -35.19 -31.53
N ARG A 66 40.82 -36.52 -31.61
CA ARG A 66 40.09 -37.55 -30.84
C ARG A 66 40.75 -38.02 -29.52
N LEU A 67 39.98 -38.83 -28.77
CA LEU A 67 40.33 -39.95 -27.84
C LEU A 67 40.79 -39.57 -26.42
N ALA A 68 40.51 -40.29 -25.32
CA ALA A 68 39.90 -41.61 -25.10
C ALA A 68 39.30 -41.74 -23.68
N SER A 69 38.32 -42.63 -23.57
CA SER A 69 37.82 -43.30 -22.37
C SER A 69 38.82 -44.27 -21.75
N LYS A 70 38.82 -44.41 -20.41
CA LYS A 70 39.17 -45.67 -19.72
C LYS A 70 38.48 -45.69 -18.35
N GLY A 71 37.60 -46.69 -18.16
CA GLY A 71 37.11 -47.08 -16.85
C GLY A 71 38.10 -47.99 -16.14
N LEU A 72 37.81 -48.32 -14.88
CA LEU A 72 38.23 -49.55 -14.21
C LEU A 72 37.35 -49.79 -12.98
N SER A 73 36.56 -50.85 -13.07
CA SER A 73 35.98 -51.63 -11.99
C SER A 73 37.06 -52.50 -11.33
N GLY A 74 36.95 -52.74 -10.02
CA GLY A 74 37.76 -53.73 -9.30
C GLY A 74 37.14 -54.09 -7.96
N THR A 75 36.86 -55.37 -7.78
CA THR A 75 36.10 -56.02 -6.72
C THR A 75 36.97 -56.54 -5.55
N SER A 76 36.28 -56.77 -4.42
CA SER A 76 36.35 -57.93 -3.49
C SER A 76 37.42 -58.07 -2.38
N SER A 77 36.86 -58.43 -1.20
CA SER A 77 37.39 -59.31 -0.11
C SER A 77 38.44 -58.70 0.83
N SER A 78 38.54 -58.95 2.14
CA SER A 78 38.01 -59.95 3.10
C SER A 78 38.22 -59.38 4.53
N ALA A 79 37.23 -59.47 5.44
CA ALA A 79 37.11 -60.41 6.57
C ALA A 79 38.03 -60.21 7.81
N SER A 80 37.37 -60.12 8.99
CA SER A 80 37.77 -60.56 10.36
C SER A 80 38.99 -59.90 11.04
N SER A 81 39.07 -59.63 12.35
CA SER A 81 38.36 -60.13 13.55
C SER A 81 38.62 -59.23 14.78
N CYS A 82 37.65 -59.23 15.69
CA CYS A 82 37.62 -59.00 17.14
C CYS A 82 38.93 -58.68 17.91
N PHE A 83 38.89 -57.74 18.87
CA PHE A 83 39.21 -57.97 20.28
C PHE A 83 38.87 -56.73 21.15
N SER A 84 38.19 -56.97 22.28
CA SER A 84 38.10 -56.14 23.49
C SER A 84 38.22 -57.13 24.66
N PRO A 85 38.79 -56.78 25.85
CA PRO A 85 38.05 -55.99 26.84
C PRO A 85 38.90 -55.04 27.75
N SER A 86 38.15 -54.21 28.50
CA SER A 86 38.48 -53.29 29.61
C SER A 86 39.28 -53.94 30.79
N PRO A 87 39.80 -53.22 31.84
CA PRO A 87 39.03 -52.31 32.72
C PRO A 87 39.76 -51.09 33.37
N ASN A 88 38.95 -50.20 33.99
CA ASN A 88 39.27 -49.05 34.87
C ASN A 88 40.09 -49.41 36.14
N PRO A 89 40.72 -48.43 36.83
CA PRO A 89 40.06 -47.75 37.98
C PRO A 89 40.39 -46.24 38.18
N ALA A 90 39.51 -45.55 38.91
CA ALA A 90 39.66 -44.20 39.54
C ALA A 90 40.54 -44.28 40.84
N PRO A 91 40.75 -43.25 41.72
CA PRO A 91 40.12 -41.91 41.84
C PRO A 91 41.02 -40.73 42.35
N ALA A 92 40.36 -39.58 42.64
CA ALA A 92 40.66 -38.52 43.63
C ALA A 92 41.23 -37.16 43.15
N GLY A 93 40.59 -36.06 43.60
CA GLY A 93 41.11 -34.70 43.53
C GLY A 93 40.06 -33.58 43.66
N THR A 94 39.85 -33.12 44.90
CA THR A 94 39.03 -31.95 45.31
C THR A 94 39.62 -30.60 44.87
N ALA A 95 38.81 -29.65 44.38
CA ALA A 95 39.06 -28.21 44.50
C ALA A 95 37.77 -27.37 44.31
N ALA A 96 37.60 -26.36 45.17
CA ALA A 96 36.46 -25.44 45.29
C ALA A 96 36.61 -24.19 44.37
N PRO A 97 35.66 -23.21 44.39
CA PRO A 97 35.16 -22.55 43.19
C PRO A 97 35.96 -21.32 42.73
N GLY A 98 36.11 -21.18 41.40
CA GLY A 98 36.75 -20.03 40.76
C GLY A 98 35.89 -19.44 39.64
N SER A 99 35.53 -18.17 39.83
CA SER A 99 35.16 -17.13 38.85
C SER A 99 34.25 -17.50 37.66
N GLY A 100 33.06 -16.90 37.67
CA GLY A 100 32.08 -16.91 36.58
C GLY A 100 32.68 -16.42 35.26
N ARG A 101 32.96 -17.37 34.37
CA ARG A 101 33.14 -17.11 32.95
C ARG A 101 31.75 -17.17 32.31
N ARG A 102 31.27 -16.04 31.80
CA ARG A 102 30.12 -15.96 30.88
C ARG A 102 30.35 -16.98 29.75
N ILE A 103 29.51 -18.01 29.70
CA ILE A 103 29.45 -18.91 28.56
C ILE A 103 28.97 -18.08 27.36
N MET A 104 29.82 -17.95 26.35
CA MET A 104 29.40 -17.45 25.04
C MET A 104 28.46 -18.49 24.43
N VAL A 105 27.17 -18.18 24.41
CA VAL A 105 26.19 -18.88 23.56
C VAL A 105 26.43 -18.38 22.15
N GLY A 106 27.07 -19.19 21.30
CA GLY A 106 27.43 -18.76 19.94
C GLY A 106 28.36 -19.70 19.18
N ALA A 107 28.32 -21.00 19.44
CA ALA A 107 29.00 -21.97 18.57
C ALA A 107 27.94 -22.74 17.78
N HIS A 108 27.93 -22.52 16.46
CA HIS A 108 27.29 -23.38 15.48
C HIS A 108 27.61 -24.85 15.78
N ARG A 109 26.61 -25.70 16.03
CA ARG A 109 26.82 -27.14 16.05
C ARG A 109 26.85 -27.62 14.61
N GLY A 110 27.96 -28.24 14.20
CA GLY A 110 28.05 -28.89 12.89
C GLY A 110 27.05 -30.06 12.77
N PRO A 111 26.79 -30.57 11.55
CA PRO A 111 25.85 -31.66 11.31
C PRO A 111 26.08 -32.89 12.20
N GLU A 112 27.34 -33.23 12.48
CA GLU A 112 27.73 -34.34 13.36
C GLU A 112 27.33 -34.11 14.83
N ALA A 113 27.38 -32.87 15.32
CA ALA A 113 26.96 -32.52 16.67
C ALA A 113 25.43 -32.47 16.79
N GLN A 114 24.72 -32.07 15.73
CA GLN A 114 23.26 -32.17 15.66
C GLN A 114 22.80 -33.64 15.62
N GLN A 115 23.56 -34.51 14.94
CA GLN A 115 23.30 -35.95 14.93
C GLN A 115 23.64 -36.60 16.27
N ALA A 116 24.67 -36.14 16.99
CA ALA A 116 24.96 -36.58 18.36
C ALA A 116 23.85 -36.18 19.36
N VAL A 117 23.20 -35.02 19.17
CA VAL A 117 21.98 -34.65 19.90
C VAL A 117 20.86 -35.63 19.56
N ALA A 118 20.63 -35.94 18.28
CA ALA A 118 19.63 -36.94 17.88
C ALA A 118 19.87 -38.31 18.54
N THR A 119 21.11 -38.79 18.59
CA THR A 119 21.48 -40.06 19.25
C THR A 119 21.32 -40.01 20.78
N THR A 120 21.61 -38.87 21.41
CA THR A 120 21.44 -38.68 22.86
C THR A 120 19.97 -38.47 23.25
N VAL A 121 19.18 -37.86 22.37
CA VAL A 121 17.72 -37.72 22.48
C VAL A 121 17.04 -39.09 22.40
N ALA A 122 17.43 -39.94 21.44
CA ALA A 122 16.93 -41.30 21.31
C ALA A 122 17.23 -42.18 22.54
N ALA A 123 18.35 -41.93 23.23
CA ALA A 123 18.77 -42.70 24.42
C ALA A 123 18.11 -42.26 25.73
N ASN A 124 17.52 -41.05 25.82
CA ASN A 124 17.05 -40.42 27.06
C ASN A 124 15.58 -39.96 27.01
N SER A 125 14.79 -40.37 26.01
CA SER A 125 13.37 -40.01 25.85
C SER A 125 12.47 -40.71 26.89
N GLY A 126 12.59 -40.31 28.15
CA GLY A 126 11.66 -40.66 29.24
C GLY A 126 10.33 -39.88 29.21
N ILE A 127 10.13 -39.02 28.20
CA ILE A 127 8.85 -38.38 27.89
C ILE A 127 8.68 -38.47 26.36
N ALA A 128 8.46 -39.68 25.86
CA ALA A 128 7.76 -39.81 24.60
C ALA A 128 6.33 -39.31 24.85
N ILE A 129 5.90 -38.27 24.15
CA ILE A 129 4.47 -38.07 23.93
C ILE A 129 4.07 -39.25 23.05
N HIS A 130 3.71 -40.36 23.67
CA HIS A 130 3.16 -41.50 22.96
C HIS A 130 1.91 -41.04 22.21
N PRO A 131 1.61 -41.61 21.03
CA PRO A 131 0.40 -41.28 20.30
C PRO A 131 -0.79 -41.46 21.25
N PRO A 132 -1.78 -40.55 21.28
CA PRO A 132 -3.02 -40.87 21.94
C PRO A 132 -3.57 -42.13 21.26
N GLN A 133 -3.55 -43.24 21.98
CA GLN A 133 -4.53 -44.28 21.73
C GLN A 133 -5.89 -43.64 22.03
N SER A 134 -6.62 -43.32 20.96
CA SER A 134 -7.95 -42.70 20.91
C SER A 134 -8.03 -41.20 21.23
N LEU A 135 -8.25 -40.36 20.21
CA LEU A 135 -9.51 -39.60 19.98
C LEU A 135 -9.35 -38.52 18.87
N GLY A 136 -10.32 -38.47 17.95
CA GLY A 136 -10.47 -37.44 16.89
C GLY A 136 -10.41 -38.02 15.46
N SER A 137 -11.57 -38.36 14.90
CA SER A 137 -11.77 -39.16 13.68
C SER A 137 -11.39 -38.49 12.35
N GLY A 138 -10.12 -38.14 12.16
CA GLY A 138 -9.57 -37.76 10.85
C GLY A 138 -8.30 -38.57 10.55
N PRO A 139 -8.14 -39.15 9.35
CA PRO A 139 -6.88 -39.80 8.99
C PRO A 139 -5.76 -38.75 8.96
N VAL A 140 -4.72 -38.95 9.77
CA VAL A 140 -3.46 -38.20 9.66
C VAL A 140 -2.92 -38.43 8.24
N SER A 141 -2.57 -37.35 7.53
CA SER A 141 -2.06 -37.45 6.16
C SER A 141 -0.88 -38.42 6.10
N PRO A 142 -0.80 -39.34 5.12
CA PRO A 142 0.32 -40.28 5.00
C PRO A 142 1.68 -39.59 4.75
N SER A 143 1.67 -38.31 4.38
CA SER A 143 2.89 -37.48 4.24
C SER A 143 3.32 -36.78 5.53
N CYS A 144 2.45 -36.73 6.54
CA CYS A 144 2.71 -35.99 7.78
C CYS A 144 3.87 -36.62 8.56
N ILE A 145 4.70 -35.77 9.15
CA ILE A 145 5.80 -36.19 10.02
C ILE A 145 5.44 -35.74 11.44
N TYR A 146 5.43 -36.67 12.39
CA TYR A 146 5.16 -36.34 13.78
C TYR A 146 6.33 -35.56 14.39
N LEU A 147 6.01 -34.55 15.20
CA LEU A 147 6.99 -33.75 15.92
C LEU A 147 6.81 -33.93 17.42
N ALA A 148 7.94 -33.98 18.13
CA ALA A 148 7.98 -34.10 19.58
C ALA A 148 8.97 -33.10 20.18
N MET A 149 8.82 -32.84 21.47
CA MET A 149 9.79 -32.08 22.26
C MET A 149 10.75 -33.03 22.96
N ALA A 150 12.05 -32.78 22.82
CA ALA A 150 13.07 -33.52 23.55
C ALA A 150 14.27 -32.64 23.88
N GLN A 151 14.67 -32.61 25.16
CA GLN A 151 15.92 -31.96 25.62
C GLN A 151 16.09 -30.49 25.18
N GLY A 152 14.99 -29.73 25.12
CA GLY A 152 15.04 -28.33 24.67
C GLY A 152 15.15 -28.18 23.14
N ALA A 153 14.72 -29.18 22.38
CA ALA A 153 14.60 -29.14 20.94
C ALA A 153 13.24 -29.67 20.46
N VAL A 154 12.81 -29.23 19.29
CA VAL A 154 11.73 -29.85 18.50
C VAL A 154 12.38 -30.84 17.54
N VAL A 155 11.98 -32.10 17.62
CA VAL A 155 12.55 -33.22 16.85
C VAL A 155 11.46 -33.95 16.08
N ALA A 156 11.85 -34.64 15.00
CA ALA A 156 11.01 -35.54 14.23
C ALA A 156 11.41 -37.00 14.53
N PRO A 157 10.72 -37.72 15.44
CA PRO A 157 11.08 -39.08 15.81
C PRO A 157 11.06 -40.05 14.62
N ASP A 158 10.10 -39.88 13.70
CA ASP A 158 9.95 -40.71 12.48
C ASP A 158 11.09 -40.55 11.48
N LEU A 159 11.97 -39.58 11.69
CA LEU A 159 13.14 -39.29 10.87
C LEU A 159 14.42 -39.44 11.70
N ASP A 160 14.56 -40.54 12.43
CA ASP A 160 15.72 -40.83 13.29
C ASP A 160 16.01 -39.67 14.26
N TYR A 161 14.96 -39.09 14.84
CA TYR A 161 15.03 -37.93 15.73
C TYR A 161 15.70 -36.70 15.10
N THR A 162 15.52 -36.49 13.79
CA THR A 162 16.00 -35.30 13.09
C THR A 162 15.55 -34.04 13.82
N VAL A 163 16.52 -33.19 14.19
CA VAL A 163 16.24 -31.93 14.87
C VAL A 163 15.69 -30.92 13.88
N VAL A 164 14.52 -30.37 14.18
CA VAL A 164 13.87 -29.30 13.41
C VAL A 164 14.25 -27.94 13.97
N LEU A 165 14.11 -27.75 15.28
CA LEU A 165 14.44 -26.51 15.99
C LEU A 165 15.21 -26.85 17.26
N ASP A 166 16.53 -26.61 17.26
CA ASP A 166 17.43 -26.90 18.38
C ASP A 166 17.51 -25.71 19.35
N MET A 167 18.14 -25.92 20.51
CA MET A 167 18.54 -24.86 21.44
C MET A 167 17.39 -23.91 21.81
N LEU A 168 16.21 -24.47 22.08
CA LEU A 168 15.04 -23.68 22.43
C LEU A 168 15.33 -22.78 23.61
N HIS A 169 14.75 -21.58 23.57
CA HIS A 169 14.85 -20.66 24.70
C HIS A 169 14.35 -21.36 25.98
N LYS A 170 15.07 -21.21 27.09
CA LYS A 170 14.73 -21.86 28.38
C LYS A 170 13.34 -21.54 28.95
N ASN A 171 12.74 -20.43 28.51
CA ASN A 171 11.38 -20.04 28.89
C ASN A 171 10.32 -20.43 27.85
N ALA A 172 10.72 -21.09 26.75
CA ALA A 172 9.80 -21.67 25.80
C ALA A 172 9.40 -23.06 26.27
N ALA A 173 8.12 -23.38 26.15
CA ALA A 173 7.56 -24.67 26.52
C ALA A 173 6.48 -25.08 25.53
N ALA A 174 6.34 -26.37 25.26
CA ALA A 174 5.23 -26.83 24.43
C ALA A 174 3.91 -26.75 25.20
N ASN A 175 2.89 -26.26 24.52
CA ASN A 175 1.50 -26.40 24.93
C ASN A 175 1.03 -27.80 24.52
N LEU A 176 0.97 -28.72 25.48
CA LEU A 176 0.69 -30.13 25.21
C LEU A 176 -0.73 -30.36 24.70
N ASP A 177 -1.70 -29.56 25.15
CA ASP A 177 -3.10 -29.70 24.75
C ASP A 177 -3.29 -29.28 23.29
N GLU A 178 -2.64 -28.19 22.88
CA GLU A 178 -2.74 -27.68 21.51
C GLU A 178 -1.79 -28.39 20.52
N SER A 179 -0.81 -29.16 21.02
CA SER A 179 0.12 -29.95 20.18
C SER A 179 -0.46 -31.30 19.73
N GLN A 180 -1.72 -31.61 20.06
CA GLN A 180 -2.36 -32.88 19.70
C GLN A 180 -2.73 -32.96 18.19
N GLY A 181 -2.70 -31.84 17.47
CA GLY A 181 -3.13 -31.73 16.06
C GLY A 181 -2.09 -32.04 14.97
N GLY A 182 -1.03 -32.80 15.29
CA GLY A 182 0.01 -33.16 14.31
C GLY A 182 1.08 -32.06 14.07
N GLY A 183 1.30 -31.21 15.06
CA GLY A 183 2.35 -30.19 15.11
C GLY A 183 2.66 -29.82 16.56
N VAL A 184 3.74 -29.06 16.79
CA VAL A 184 4.12 -28.57 18.12
C VAL A 184 3.74 -27.10 18.24
N VAL A 185 3.01 -26.75 19.30
CA VAL A 185 2.70 -25.37 19.67
C VAL A 185 3.60 -24.96 20.82
N LEU A 186 4.42 -23.93 20.61
CA LEU A 186 5.30 -23.38 21.63
C LEU A 186 4.67 -22.13 22.26
N GLY A 187 4.56 -22.16 23.59
CA GLY A 187 4.34 -20.99 24.43
C GLY A 187 5.66 -20.38 24.89
N LEU A 188 5.57 -19.18 25.47
CA LEU A 188 6.71 -18.44 26.00
C LEU A 188 6.34 -17.73 27.30
N THR A 189 7.25 -17.76 28.28
CA THR A 189 7.18 -16.89 29.47
C THR A 189 8.22 -15.78 29.38
N SER A 190 7.80 -14.53 29.60
CA SER A 190 8.67 -13.37 29.49
C SER A 190 9.85 -13.46 30.49
N PRO A 191 11.10 -13.35 30.01
CA PRO A 191 12.27 -13.32 30.89
C PRO A 191 12.44 -11.99 31.66
N VAL A 192 11.66 -10.96 31.30
CA VAL A 192 11.79 -9.59 31.83
C VAL A 192 10.55 -9.12 32.58
N GLY A 193 9.61 -10.04 32.88
CA GLY A 193 8.32 -9.70 33.48
C GLY A 193 7.30 -9.12 32.48
N PRO A 194 6.22 -8.50 32.95
CA PRO A 194 5.16 -7.96 32.09
C PRO A 194 5.68 -6.90 31.11
N THR A 195 5.46 -7.10 29.82
CA THR A 195 5.90 -6.20 28.75
C THR A 195 4.87 -6.13 27.61
N ALA A 196 4.84 -5.00 26.90
CA ALA A 196 4.02 -4.81 25.70
C ALA A 196 4.70 -5.33 24.43
N SER A 197 6.01 -5.56 24.49
CA SER A 197 6.76 -6.19 23.40
C SER A 197 7.96 -6.98 23.92
N LEU A 198 8.26 -8.09 23.28
CA LEU A 198 9.35 -8.99 23.63
C LEU A 198 9.99 -9.57 22.37
N ASP A 199 11.31 -9.42 22.24
CA ASP A 199 12.12 -10.15 21.27
C ASP A 199 12.92 -11.23 22.01
N VAL A 200 12.79 -12.48 21.58
CA VAL A 200 13.52 -13.62 22.13
C VAL A 200 14.09 -14.47 21.00
N VAL A 201 15.36 -14.83 21.10
CA VAL A 201 15.94 -15.92 20.29
C VAL A 201 15.21 -17.20 20.68
N ILE A 202 14.33 -17.70 19.81
CA ILE A 202 13.45 -18.83 20.14
C ILE A 202 14.16 -20.17 20.00
N GLY A 203 15.14 -20.27 19.09
CA GLY A 203 15.93 -21.48 18.86
C GLY A 203 16.77 -21.39 17.59
N GLN A 204 17.37 -22.51 17.20
CA GLN A 204 18.17 -22.67 15.98
C GLN A 204 17.50 -23.63 15.01
N LEU A 205 16.96 -23.10 13.92
CA LEU A 205 16.29 -23.85 12.86
C LEU A 205 17.30 -24.65 12.05
N ASN A 206 17.01 -25.93 11.83
CA ASN A 206 17.74 -26.77 10.88
C ASN A 206 17.06 -26.72 9.51
N PHE A 207 17.80 -26.31 8.48
CA PHE A 207 17.28 -26.17 7.13
C PHE A 207 18.39 -26.11 6.07
N LYS A 208 18.01 -26.40 4.83
CA LYS A 208 18.81 -26.18 3.62
C LYS A 208 18.42 -24.89 2.91
N ARG A 209 17.12 -24.65 2.74
CA ARG A 209 16.55 -23.46 2.08
C ARG A 209 15.25 -23.02 2.76
N LEU A 210 14.96 -21.74 2.68
CA LEU A 210 13.76 -21.12 3.26
C LEU A 210 12.96 -20.39 2.19
N LEU A 211 11.65 -20.46 2.31
CA LEU A 211 10.68 -19.55 1.70
C LEU A 211 9.94 -18.84 2.84
N ALA A 212 10.03 -17.51 2.88
CA ALA A 212 9.33 -16.69 3.83
C ALA A 212 8.27 -15.83 3.11
N CYS A 213 7.11 -15.63 3.72
CA CYS A 213 6.23 -14.51 3.37
C CYS A 213 6.26 -13.52 4.55
N ALA A 214 6.80 -12.34 4.27
CA ALA A 214 7.03 -11.31 5.28
C ALA A 214 6.37 -10.00 4.90
N ARG A 215 5.85 -9.29 5.90
CA ARG A 215 5.32 -7.94 5.65
C ARG A 215 6.46 -7.00 5.29
N ASN A 216 6.33 -6.38 4.12
CA ASN A 216 7.24 -5.33 3.64
C ASN A 216 6.57 -3.95 3.67
N LYS A 217 5.25 -3.91 3.89
CA LYS A 217 4.44 -2.72 4.13
C LYS A 217 3.42 -3.02 5.22
N LEU A 218 2.72 -1.99 5.72
CA LEU A 218 1.59 -2.14 6.61
C LEU A 218 0.54 -3.09 5.99
N TRP A 219 0.29 -2.96 4.68
CA TRP A 219 -0.81 -3.61 4.00
C TRP A 219 -0.48 -4.98 3.40
N TRP A 220 0.79 -5.18 3.04
CA TRP A 220 1.22 -6.24 2.12
C TRP A 220 2.36 -7.07 2.67
N MET A 221 2.43 -8.29 2.14
CA MET A 221 3.53 -9.21 2.34
C MET A 221 4.16 -9.54 1.00
N THR A 222 5.44 -9.90 1.00
CA THR A 222 6.18 -10.35 -0.17
C THR A 222 6.93 -11.64 0.13
N PRO A 223 7.16 -12.48 -0.89
CA PRO A 223 7.96 -13.69 -0.75
C PRO A 223 9.45 -13.37 -0.72
N GLU A 224 10.20 -14.09 0.10
CA GLU A 224 11.64 -13.97 0.21
C GLU A 224 12.28 -15.35 0.38
N TRP A 225 13.31 -15.64 -0.43
CA TRP A 225 14.03 -16.91 -0.44
C TRP A 225 15.37 -16.78 0.26
N ARG A 226 15.69 -17.69 1.18
CA ARG A 226 16.92 -17.59 1.98
C ARG A 226 17.67 -18.91 2.11
N THR A 227 18.98 -18.80 2.17
CA THR A 227 19.91 -19.87 2.60
C THR A 227 20.51 -19.57 3.97
N SER A 228 20.10 -18.47 4.60
CA SER A 228 20.50 -18.08 5.95
C SER A 228 19.40 -17.34 6.70
N THR A 229 19.23 -17.62 8.00
CA THR A 229 18.29 -16.89 8.87
C THR A 229 18.73 -15.44 9.12
N TRP A 230 20.01 -15.13 8.97
CA TRP A 230 20.56 -13.76 9.08
C TRP A 230 19.89 -12.77 8.13
N ALA A 231 19.53 -13.24 6.94
CA ALA A 231 18.94 -12.42 5.90
C ALA A 231 17.41 -12.48 5.90
N LEU A 232 16.78 -13.21 6.84
CA LEU A 232 15.33 -13.28 6.94
C LEU A 232 14.74 -11.87 7.09
N PRO A 233 13.65 -11.51 6.41
CA PRO A 233 13.04 -10.21 6.61
C PRO A 233 12.43 -10.11 8.02
N PRO A 234 12.45 -8.92 8.66
CA PRO A 234 11.60 -8.66 9.80
C PRO A 234 10.12 -8.83 9.42
N GLU A 235 9.25 -9.04 10.41
CA GLU A 235 7.81 -9.28 10.20
C GLU A 235 7.51 -10.49 9.29
N THR A 236 8.30 -11.56 9.41
CA THR A 236 8.01 -12.84 8.74
C THR A 236 6.82 -13.51 9.43
N GLN A 237 5.71 -13.70 8.69
CA GLN A 237 4.46 -14.28 9.20
C GLN A 237 4.27 -15.75 8.79
N PHE A 238 5.01 -16.19 7.78
CA PHE A 238 5.00 -17.55 7.26
C PHE A 238 6.43 -17.94 6.91
N LEU A 239 6.89 -19.08 7.41
CA LEU A 239 8.21 -19.61 7.09
C LEU A 239 8.13 -21.09 6.78
N LEU A 240 8.42 -21.45 5.52
CA LEU A 240 8.56 -22.83 5.08
C LEU A 240 10.05 -23.14 4.91
N ALA A 241 10.49 -24.24 5.48
CA ALA A 241 11.86 -24.72 5.44
C ALA A 241 11.94 -26.07 4.71
N GLU A 242 12.84 -26.16 3.75
CA GLU A 242 13.30 -27.43 3.21
C GLU A 242 14.46 -27.93 4.08
N MET A 243 14.25 -29.02 4.82
CA MET A 243 15.24 -29.54 5.78
C MET A 243 16.38 -30.28 5.08
N ALA A 244 16.04 -31.09 4.07
CA ALA A 244 17.01 -31.76 3.19
C ALA A 244 16.58 -31.66 1.72
N ALA A 245 17.47 -32.02 0.79
CA ALA A 245 17.20 -31.87 -0.64
C ALA A 245 15.91 -32.61 -1.05
N ALA A 246 14.96 -31.87 -1.64
CA ALA A 246 13.64 -32.39 -2.01
C ALA A 246 12.77 -32.83 -0.82
N GLY A 247 12.99 -32.26 0.36
CA GLY A 247 12.27 -32.59 1.60
C GLY A 247 13.13 -33.42 2.55
N PRO A 248 12.64 -33.72 3.77
CA PRO A 248 11.36 -33.32 4.35
C PRO A 248 11.25 -31.81 4.61
N TYR A 249 10.02 -31.31 4.84
CA TYR A 249 9.72 -29.89 5.04
C TYR A 249 9.27 -29.60 6.47
N ALA A 250 9.59 -28.42 6.98
CA ALA A 250 9.06 -27.87 8.21
C ALA A 250 8.37 -26.52 7.96
N LEU A 251 7.30 -26.24 8.68
CA LEU A 251 6.52 -25.01 8.60
C LEU A 251 6.49 -24.36 9.97
N LEU A 252 6.82 -23.08 10.04
CA LEU A 252 6.80 -22.27 11.25
C LEU A 252 5.83 -21.10 11.04
N LEU A 253 4.83 -21.00 11.93
CA LEU A 253 3.76 -19.99 11.87
C LEU A 253 3.64 -19.27 13.21
N PRO A 254 4.05 -18.00 13.29
CA PRO A 254 3.73 -17.14 14.43
C PRO A 254 2.22 -17.04 14.65
N LEU A 255 1.82 -17.03 15.91
CA LEU A 255 0.42 -17.05 16.33
C LEU A 255 -0.01 -15.72 16.95
N ILE A 256 -1.30 -15.60 17.22
CA ILE A 256 -1.87 -14.55 18.07
C ILE A 256 -2.31 -15.22 19.37
N ASP A 257 -1.89 -14.67 20.51
CA ASP A 257 -2.29 -15.14 21.83
C ASP A 257 -2.82 -13.96 22.65
N GLY A 258 -4.13 -13.97 22.89
CA GLY A 258 -4.86 -12.81 23.40
C GLY A 258 -4.65 -11.60 22.47
N ASP A 259 -4.13 -10.52 23.05
CA ASP A 259 -3.86 -9.27 22.33
C ASP A 259 -2.45 -9.19 21.72
N PHE A 260 -1.65 -10.24 21.83
CA PHE A 260 -0.27 -10.26 21.33
C PHE A 260 -0.19 -10.98 19.99
N ARG A 261 0.29 -10.27 18.98
CA ARG A 261 0.67 -10.89 17.70
C ARG A 261 2.14 -11.28 17.75
N CYS A 262 2.47 -12.43 17.15
CA CYS A 262 3.84 -12.87 17.00
C CYS A 262 4.34 -12.68 15.55
N SER A 263 5.64 -12.43 15.37
CA SER A 263 6.31 -12.50 14.06
C SER A 263 7.75 -13.00 14.17
N LEU A 264 8.25 -13.65 13.11
CA LEU A 264 9.65 -14.08 13.03
C LEU A 264 10.53 -12.95 12.49
N ARG A 265 11.78 -12.91 12.95
CA ARG A 265 12.75 -11.88 12.62
C ARG A 265 14.15 -12.48 12.44
N PRO A 266 15.04 -11.80 11.69
CA PRO A 266 16.44 -12.17 11.68
C PRO A 266 17.06 -11.94 13.07
N PRO A 267 18.16 -12.65 13.41
CA PRO A 267 18.91 -12.40 14.62
C PRO A 267 19.56 -11.00 14.63
N SER A 268 20.08 -10.56 15.78
CA SER A 268 20.65 -9.21 15.93
C SER A 268 21.98 -9.04 15.18
N LYS A 269 22.33 -7.82 14.73
CA LYS A 269 23.63 -7.53 14.05
C LYS A 269 24.88 -7.99 14.80
N LYS A 270 24.79 -8.21 16.12
CA LYS A 270 25.89 -8.75 16.92
C LYS A 270 26.10 -10.25 16.73
N SER A 271 25.13 -10.94 16.15
CA SER A 271 25.12 -12.37 15.83
C SER A 271 25.33 -12.63 14.31
N GLU A 272 25.90 -11.66 13.57
CA GLU A 272 26.14 -11.81 12.13
C GLU A 272 26.96 -13.08 11.84
N GLY A 273 26.39 -14.01 11.06
CA GLY A 273 26.98 -15.32 10.77
C GLY A 273 26.40 -16.49 11.58
N ALA A 274 25.57 -16.24 12.61
CA ALA A 274 24.80 -17.25 13.33
C ALA A 274 23.61 -17.74 12.47
N ASN A 275 23.91 -18.48 11.40
CA ASN A 275 22.89 -19.20 10.64
C ASN A 275 22.05 -20.14 11.55
N GLY A 276 20.78 -20.36 11.24
CA GLY A 276 19.88 -21.16 12.08
C GLY A 276 19.18 -20.37 13.19
N GLU A 277 19.83 -19.39 13.82
CA GLU A 277 19.20 -18.61 14.89
C GLU A 277 17.94 -17.88 14.38
N LEU A 278 16.81 -18.06 15.09
CA LEU A 278 15.54 -17.38 14.82
C LEU A 278 15.13 -16.54 16.03
N VAL A 279 14.64 -15.33 15.77
CA VAL A 279 14.05 -14.45 16.78
C VAL A 279 12.54 -14.43 16.61
N LEU A 280 11.82 -14.63 17.71
CA LEU A 280 10.38 -14.45 17.80
C LEU A 280 10.12 -13.10 18.49
N ARG A 281 9.34 -12.24 17.82
CA ARG A 281 8.76 -11.04 18.41
C ARG A 281 7.35 -11.33 18.86
N LEU A 282 7.00 -10.85 20.04
CA LEU A 282 5.63 -10.72 20.52
C LEU A 282 5.37 -9.22 20.72
N GLU A 283 4.24 -8.71 20.24
CA GLU A 283 3.85 -7.31 20.43
C GLU A 283 2.33 -7.18 20.57
N SER A 284 1.87 -6.42 21.56
CA SER A 284 0.44 -6.09 21.73
C SER A 284 -0.01 -4.94 20.83
N GLY A 285 0.96 -4.14 20.39
CA GLY A 285 0.73 -2.88 19.71
C GLY A 285 0.37 -1.72 20.62
N ALA A 286 0.16 -1.92 21.92
CA ALA A 286 -0.24 -0.86 22.85
C ALA A 286 0.62 -0.89 24.14
N PRO A 287 1.27 0.22 24.56
CA PRO A 287 2.21 0.23 25.70
C PRO A 287 1.62 -0.18 27.06
N ASP A 288 0.32 0.02 27.22
CA ASP A 288 -0.51 -0.30 28.38
C ASP A 288 -0.96 -1.76 28.40
N VAL A 289 -1.04 -2.42 27.24
CA VAL A 289 -1.36 -3.84 27.13
C VAL A 289 -0.09 -4.65 27.30
N LYS A 290 0.10 -5.19 28.52
CA LYS A 290 1.30 -5.95 28.91
C LYS A 290 0.96 -7.41 29.19
N GLY A 291 1.86 -8.30 28.77
CA GLY A 291 1.79 -9.74 29.00
C GLY A 291 3.11 -10.27 29.55
N SER A 292 3.03 -11.38 30.28
CA SER A 292 4.22 -12.07 30.82
C SER A 292 4.24 -13.57 30.51
N ARG A 293 3.14 -14.13 30.00
CA ARG A 293 3.03 -15.53 29.61
C ARG A 293 2.07 -15.65 28.44
N TRP A 294 2.51 -16.40 27.43
CA TRP A 294 1.75 -16.74 26.24
C TRP A 294 1.81 -18.25 26.08
N SER A 295 0.66 -18.90 26.01
CA SER A 295 0.55 -20.35 25.88
C SER A 295 0.76 -20.80 24.43
N SER A 296 0.50 -19.93 23.46
CA SER A 296 0.52 -20.27 22.03
C SER A 296 1.15 -19.16 21.20
N ALA A 297 2.49 -19.15 21.11
CA ALA A 297 3.23 -18.10 20.39
C ALA A 297 3.72 -18.53 18.99
N LEU A 298 4.03 -19.82 18.80
CA LEU A 298 4.57 -20.34 17.54
C LEU A 298 4.07 -21.77 17.28
N TYR A 299 3.49 -22.01 16.11
CA TYR A 299 3.16 -23.35 15.62
C TYR A 299 4.29 -23.87 14.72
N ILE A 300 4.62 -25.16 14.87
CA ILE A 300 5.62 -25.87 14.06
C ILE A 300 5.01 -27.19 13.56
N GLY A 301 5.06 -27.43 12.26
CA GLY A 301 4.64 -28.69 11.65
C GLY A 301 5.66 -29.24 10.67
N ALA A 302 5.59 -30.53 10.35
CA ALA A 302 6.44 -31.16 9.34
C ALA A 302 5.68 -32.14 8.43
N SER A 303 6.16 -32.31 7.19
CA SER A 303 5.59 -33.21 6.19
C SER A 303 6.57 -33.47 5.03
N TRP A 304 6.34 -34.54 4.28
CA TRP A 304 6.98 -34.80 2.99
C TRP A 304 6.33 -34.04 1.82
N ASP A 305 5.11 -33.53 2.01
CA ASP A 305 4.39 -32.70 1.05
C ASP A 305 4.25 -31.26 1.59
N PRO A 306 4.87 -30.27 0.94
CA PRO A 306 4.84 -28.90 1.42
C PRO A 306 3.46 -28.24 1.28
N TYR A 307 2.61 -28.64 0.33
CA TYR A 307 1.30 -28.03 0.13
C TYR A 307 0.27 -28.57 1.11
N GLU A 308 0.30 -29.88 1.39
CA GLU A 308 -0.48 -30.47 2.48
C GLU A 308 -0.09 -29.83 3.81
N LEU A 309 1.22 -29.76 4.11
CA LEU A 309 1.73 -29.14 5.33
C LEU A 309 1.21 -27.73 5.52
N VAL A 310 1.26 -26.92 4.46
CA VAL A 310 0.76 -25.54 4.50
C VAL A 310 -0.74 -25.49 4.72
N ASN A 311 -1.54 -26.28 3.99
CA ASN A 311 -2.99 -26.27 4.16
C ASN A 311 -3.40 -26.68 5.59
N ARG A 312 -2.81 -27.76 6.13
CA ARG A 312 -3.11 -28.25 7.48
C ARG A 312 -2.57 -27.31 8.56
N GLY A 313 -1.31 -26.90 8.44
CA GLY A 313 -0.63 -26.07 9.45
C GLY A 313 -1.19 -24.66 9.55
N VAL A 314 -1.52 -24.03 8.41
CA VAL A 314 -2.15 -22.70 8.42
C VAL A 314 -3.58 -22.77 8.98
N ALA A 315 -4.34 -23.82 8.68
CA ALA A 315 -5.64 -24.05 9.28
C ALA A 315 -5.55 -24.20 10.82
N ALA A 316 -4.58 -24.98 11.31
CA ALA A 316 -4.34 -25.15 12.74
C ALA A 316 -3.93 -23.81 13.41
N ALA A 317 -2.97 -23.10 12.83
CA ALA A 317 -2.52 -21.80 13.34
C ALA A 317 -3.65 -20.77 13.39
N ALA A 318 -4.50 -20.73 12.36
CA ALA A 318 -5.68 -19.88 12.32
C ALA A 318 -6.70 -20.23 13.41
N ALA A 319 -6.99 -21.52 13.62
CA ALA A 319 -7.88 -21.98 14.68
C ALA A 319 -7.39 -21.60 16.08
N LEU A 320 -6.09 -21.72 16.33
CA LEU A 320 -5.44 -21.34 17.60
C LEU A 320 -5.42 -19.84 17.88
N SER A 321 -5.40 -19.02 16.82
CA SER A 321 -5.16 -17.57 16.94
C SER A 321 -6.43 -16.73 16.89
N GLY A 322 -7.33 -17.04 15.95
CA GLY A 322 -8.49 -16.18 15.71
C GLY A 322 -9.71 -16.84 15.10
N GLY A 323 -9.65 -18.14 14.82
CA GLY A 323 -10.77 -18.94 14.35
C GLY A 323 -11.05 -18.87 12.86
N ALA A 324 -10.17 -18.25 12.05
CA ALA A 324 -10.36 -18.26 10.59
C ALA A 324 -10.45 -19.70 10.08
N ARG A 325 -11.48 -19.96 9.26
CA ARG A 325 -11.73 -21.28 8.70
C ARG A 325 -10.89 -21.50 7.44
N PRO A 326 -10.54 -22.76 7.10
CA PRO A 326 -9.90 -23.08 5.84
C PRO A 326 -10.74 -22.62 4.65
N ARG A 327 -10.09 -22.29 3.52
CA ARG A 327 -10.77 -21.87 2.27
C ARG A 327 -11.85 -22.86 1.84
N THR A 328 -11.57 -24.15 1.97
CA THR A 328 -12.48 -25.26 1.57
C THR A 328 -13.75 -25.34 2.41
N ALA A 329 -13.78 -24.70 3.58
CA ALA A 329 -14.97 -24.62 4.44
C ALA A 329 -15.80 -23.35 4.21
N LYS A 330 -15.42 -22.51 3.23
CA LYS A 330 -16.07 -21.24 2.92
C LYS A 330 -16.75 -21.31 1.55
N ILE A 331 -17.82 -20.52 1.41
CA ILE A 331 -18.54 -20.38 0.15
C ILE A 331 -17.79 -19.37 -0.71
N LEU A 332 -17.37 -19.77 -1.91
CA LEU A 332 -16.83 -18.85 -2.90
C LEU A 332 -17.97 -18.10 -3.59
N PRO A 333 -17.86 -16.78 -3.82
CA PRO A 333 -18.91 -16.03 -4.49
C PRO A 333 -19.00 -16.42 -5.97
N PRO A 334 -20.22 -16.57 -6.52
CA PRO A 334 -20.41 -16.93 -7.93
C PRO A 334 -19.96 -15.81 -8.90
N SER A 335 -19.67 -14.61 -8.40
CA SER A 335 -19.08 -13.54 -9.20
C SER A 335 -17.66 -13.84 -9.67
N LEU A 336 -16.96 -14.81 -9.07
CA LEU A 336 -15.61 -15.21 -9.49
C LEU A 336 -15.56 -15.89 -10.86
N ASP A 337 -16.69 -16.42 -11.33
CA ASP A 337 -16.79 -17.11 -12.61
C ASP A 337 -17.18 -16.15 -13.76
N GLY A 338 -17.41 -14.88 -13.43
CA GLY A 338 -17.68 -13.81 -14.40
C GLY A 338 -16.44 -12.97 -14.68
N PHE A 339 -16.22 -12.60 -15.95
CA PHE A 339 -15.24 -11.57 -16.29
C PHE A 339 -15.66 -10.24 -15.67
N GLY A 340 -14.69 -9.52 -15.08
CA GLY A 340 -14.97 -8.26 -14.42
C GLY A 340 -14.27 -7.04 -15.03
N TRP A 341 -14.78 -5.87 -14.66
CA TRP A 341 -14.13 -4.58 -14.86
C TRP A 341 -14.13 -3.78 -13.55
N CYS A 342 -12.96 -3.27 -13.18
CA CYS A 342 -12.76 -2.42 -12.01
C CYS A 342 -12.47 -0.99 -12.45
N THR A 343 -13.03 0.00 -11.74
CA THR A 343 -12.91 1.41 -12.14
C THR A 343 -11.65 2.13 -11.65
N TRP A 344 -10.80 1.47 -10.85
CA TRP A 344 -9.68 2.12 -10.16
C TRP A 344 -8.68 2.78 -11.10
N ASP A 345 -7.99 2.06 -11.99
CA ASP A 345 -7.06 2.69 -12.93
C ASP A 345 -7.77 3.41 -14.09
N ALA A 346 -9.06 3.12 -14.29
CA ALA A 346 -9.85 3.77 -15.32
C ALA A 346 -10.14 5.23 -14.95
N PHE A 347 -10.52 5.48 -13.69
CA PHE A 347 -10.99 6.79 -13.24
C PHE A 347 -10.40 7.28 -11.92
N TYR A 348 -9.76 6.42 -11.13
CA TYR A 348 -9.43 6.67 -9.72
C TYR A 348 -10.66 7.26 -9.00
N SER A 349 -10.49 8.31 -8.19
CA SER A 349 -11.59 8.94 -7.46
C SER A 349 -12.57 9.74 -8.33
N THR A 350 -12.36 9.83 -9.65
CA THR A 350 -13.25 10.56 -10.58
C THR A 350 -14.38 9.71 -11.16
N VAL A 351 -14.52 8.44 -10.73
CA VAL A 351 -15.60 7.54 -11.17
C VAL A 351 -16.99 8.21 -11.05
N SER A 352 -17.84 8.01 -12.05
CA SER A 352 -19.17 8.63 -12.17
C SER A 352 -20.12 7.72 -12.96
N ALA A 353 -21.43 7.95 -12.87
CA ALA A 353 -22.43 7.17 -13.61
C ALA A 353 -22.18 7.19 -15.13
N ARG A 354 -21.85 8.35 -15.69
CA ARG A 354 -21.48 8.51 -17.11
C ARG A 354 -20.22 7.71 -17.46
N GLY A 355 -19.19 7.78 -16.61
CA GLY A 355 -17.96 7.01 -16.80
C GLY A 355 -18.19 5.50 -16.80
N LEU A 356 -19.06 5.01 -15.91
CA LEU A 356 -19.47 3.60 -15.89
C LEU A 356 -20.13 3.18 -17.21
N ALA A 357 -21.10 3.97 -17.69
CA ALA A 357 -21.79 3.69 -18.95
C ALA A 357 -20.83 3.70 -20.16
N GLN A 358 -19.88 4.63 -20.18
CA GLN A 358 -18.86 4.72 -21.25
C GLN A 358 -17.95 3.50 -21.27
N GLY A 359 -17.40 3.08 -20.12
CA GLY A 359 -16.50 1.93 -20.09
C GLY A 359 -17.17 0.58 -20.35
N LEU A 360 -18.43 0.42 -19.92
CA LEU A 360 -19.20 -0.77 -20.27
C LEU A 360 -19.55 -0.80 -21.76
N SER A 361 -19.97 0.34 -22.32
CA SER A 361 -20.22 0.45 -23.77
C SER A 361 -18.97 0.14 -24.58
N SER A 362 -17.80 0.63 -24.17
CA SER A 362 -16.55 0.36 -24.92
C SER A 362 -16.13 -1.10 -24.89
N LEU A 363 -16.49 -1.86 -23.84
CA LEU A 363 -16.27 -3.31 -23.81
C LEU A 363 -17.27 -4.06 -24.70
N GLU A 364 -18.55 -3.67 -24.67
CA GLU A 364 -19.59 -4.25 -25.53
C GLU A 364 -19.32 -4.02 -27.03
N ASP A 365 -18.82 -2.84 -27.40
CA ASP A 365 -18.42 -2.52 -28.78
C ASP A 365 -17.34 -3.48 -29.31
N GLY A 366 -16.52 -4.04 -28.41
CA GLY A 366 -15.52 -5.07 -28.71
C GLY A 366 -16.01 -6.51 -28.57
N GLY A 367 -17.31 -6.72 -28.29
CA GLY A 367 -17.93 -8.02 -28.09
C GLY A 367 -17.63 -8.66 -26.74
N ILE A 368 -17.21 -7.89 -25.74
CA ILE A 368 -16.95 -8.36 -24.38
C ILE A 368 -18.04 -7.85 -23.45
N SER A 369 -18.74 -8.75 -22.75
CA SER A 369 -19.78 -8.39 -21.79
C SER A 369 -19.31 -8.71 -20.36
N PRO A 370 -18.88 -7.73 -19.54
CA PRO A 370 -18.49 -7.97 -18.16
C PRO A 370 -19.69 -8.42 -17.30
N GLN A 371 -19.53 -9.51 -16.56
CA GLN A 371 -20.53 -9.96 -15.59
C GLN A 371 -20.33 -9.33 -14.21
N LEU A 372 -19.11 -8.87 -13.88
CA LEU A 372 -18.79 -8.20 -12.62
C LEU A 372 -18.33 -6.76 -12.88
N LEU A 373 -18.94 -5.80 -12.19
CA LEU A 373 -18.49 -4.41 -12.12
C LEU A 373 -18.04 -4.11 -10.69
N ILE A 374 -16.84 -3.58 -10.51
CA ILE A 374 -16.36 -3.04 -9.23
C ILE A 374 -16.30 -1.52 -9.37
N ILE A 375 -17.24 -0.82 -8.73
CA ILE A 375 -17.21 0.62 -8.54
C ILE A 375 -16.23 0.89 -7.39
N ASP A 376 -14.99 1.16 -7.76
CA ASP A 376 -13.90 1.47 -6.84
C ASP A 376 -14.03 2.90 -6.27
N ASP A 377 -13.04 3.33 -5.48
CA ASP A 377 -13.06 4.58 -4.72
C ASP A 377 -13.53 5.82 -5.52
N GLY A 378 -14.17 6.75 -4.81
CA GLY A 378 -14.69 8.02 -5.33
C GLY A 378 -16.21 8.10 -5.38
N TRP A 379 -16.96 7.04 -5.10
CA TRP A 379 -18.44 7.08 -5.10
C TRP A 379 -19.06 7.57 -3.79
N GLN A 380 -18.32 7.49 -2.68
CA GLN A 380 -18.80 7.84 -1.34
C GLN A 380 -18.90 9.36 -1.12
N MET A 381 -19.78 9.80 -0.23
CA MET A 381 -19.77 11.18 0.27
C MET A 381 -18.70 11.35 1.36
N THR A 382 -17.72 12.21 1.07
CA THR A 382 -16.56 12.42 1.94
C THR A 382 -16.17 13.88 1.99
N ASP A 383 -15.44 14.23 3.04
CA ASP A 383 -14.95 15.58 3.25
C ASP A 383 -13.63 15.56 4.02
N VAL A 384 -12.87 16.66 3.99
CA VAL A 384 -11.68 16.86 4.82
C VAL A 384 -12.05 17.61 6.10
N ASP A 385 -11.21 17.48 7.13
CA ASP A 385 -11.44 18.19 8.39
C ASP A 385 -11.48 19.72 8.14
N PRO A 386 -12.36 20.49 8.81
CA PRO A 386 -12.49 21.93 8.62
C PRO A 386 -11.18 22.74 8.54
N PRO A 387 -10.16 22.50 9.38
CA PRO A 387 -8.86 23.19 9.27
C PRO A 387 -8.12 22.94 7.95
N MET A 388 -8.40 21.82 7.28
CA MET A 388 -7.84 21.42 5.98
C MET A 388 -8.73 21.81 4.79
N ARG A 389 -9.98 22.26 5.02
CA ARG A 389 -10.90 22.68 3.93
C ARG A 389 -10.48 23.97 3.25
N LYS A 390 -9.73 24.83 3.95
CA LYS A 390 -9.36 26.14 3.41
C LYS A 390 -8.44 25.97 2.22
N THR A 391 -8.92 26.41 1.06
CA THR A 391 -8.08 26.50 -0.12
C THR A 391 -7.01 27.58 0.10
N PRO A 392 -5.82 27.45 -0.51
CA PRO A 392 -4.78 28.48 -0.45
C PRO A 392 -5.30 29.90 -0.75
N ALA A 393 -6.22 30.06 -1.69
CA ALA A 393 -6.86 31.32 -2.03
C ALA A 393 -7.84 31.80 -0.93
N ALA A 394 -8.62 30.91 -0.32
CA ALA A 394 -9.50 31.24 0.80
C ALA A 394 -8.72 31.62 2.06
N ASP A 395 -7.62 30.91 2.37
CA ASP A 395 -6.73 31.23 3.49
C ASP A 395 -6.00 32.56 3.26
N LEU A 396 -5.60 32.86 2.01
CA LEU A 396 -5.05 34.16 1.64
C LEU A 396 -6.11 35.27 1.77
N ALA A 397 -7.34 35.03 1.34
CA ALA A 397 -8.45 35.97 1.50
C ALA A 397 -8.68 36.30 2.98
N ASP A 398 -8.70 35.28 3.85
CA ASP A 398 -8.82 35.45 5.30
C ASP A 398 -7.69 36.31 5.88
N LYS A 399 -6.43 36.00 5.52
CA LYS A 399 -5.24 36.74 6.00
C LYS A 399 -5.21 38.19 5.52
N LEU A 400 -5.74 38.44 4.34
CA LEU A 400 -5.86 39.78 3.76
C LEU A 400 -7.14 40.49 4.18
N HIS A 401 -7.99 39.86 5.02
CA HIS A 401 -9.30 40.36 5.45
C HIS A 401 -10.19 40.77 4.27
N VAL A 402 -10.16 39.97 3.20
CA VAL A 402 -10.91 40.20 1.97
C VAL A 402 -12.27 39.50 2.07
N GLU A 403 -13.34 40.26 1.89
CA GLU A 403 -14.74 39.79 1.94
C GLU A 403 -15.50 40.15 0.65
N GLY A 404 -16.68 39.56 0.45
CA GLY A 404 -17.58 39.88 -0.67
C GLY A 404 -17.04 39.44 -2.04
N GLU A 405 -17.36 40.21 -3.08
CA GLU A 405 -16.94 39.91 -4.47
C GLU A 405 -15.41 39.78 -4.66
N PRO A 406 -14.55 40.61 -4.05
CA PRO A 406 -13.10 40.42 -4.09
C PRO A 406 -12.62 39.06 -3.56
N ARG A 407 -13.26 38.54 -2.50
CA ARG A 407 -12.98 37.20 -1.99
C ARG A 407 -13.36 36.15 -3.01
N ARG A 408 -14.57 36.29 -3.59
CA ARG A 408 -15.09 35.38 -4.61
C ARG A 408 -14.18 35.31 -5.84
N LEU A 409 -13.65 36.46 -6.26
CA LEU A 409 -12.70 36.57 -7.36
C LEU A 409 -11.35 35.93 -7.02
N LEU A 410 -10.83 36.12 -5.81
CA LEU A 410 -9.60 35.46 -5.35
C LEU A 410 -9.78 33.94 -5.24
N GLU A 411 -10.88 33.47 -4.66
CA GLU A 411 -11.21 32.04 -4.57
C GLU A 411 -11.43 31.42 -5.96
N ALA A 412 -11.95 32.17 -6.94
CA ALA A 412 -12.06 31.74 -8.33
C ALA A 412 -10.69 31.60 -9.05
N THR A 413 -9.59 32.07 -8.46
CA THR A 413 -8.22 31.87 -8.98
C THR A 413 -7.52 30.64 -8.41
N GLN A 414 -8.21 29.86 -7.56
CA GLN A 414 -7.66 28.67 -6.92
C GLN A 414 -7.18 27.59 -7.90
N ASP A 415 -7.86 27.43 -9.03
CA ASP A 415 -7.49 26.43 -10.03
C ASP A 415 -6.14 26.75 -10.67
N GLU A 416 -5.84 28.03 -10.90
CA GLU A 416 -4.54 28.47 -11.43
C GLU A 416 -3.39 28.15 -10.45
N PHE A 417 -3.63 28.35 -9.14
CA PHE A 417 -2.65 27.96 -8.11
C PHE A 417 -2.36 26.47 -8.14
N PHE A 418 -3.40 25.63 -8.21
CA PHE A 418 -3.23 24.17 -8.21
C PHE A 418 -2.58 23.67 -9.50
N TYR A 419 -2.95 24.21 -10.66
CA TYR A 419 -2.40 23.79 -11.95
C TYR A 419 -0.89 24.04 -12.03
N GLU A 420 -0.45 25.26 -11.67
CA GLU A 420 0.96 25.64 -11.67
C GLU A 420 1.76 24.80 -10.66
N SER A 421 1.19 24.51 -9.49
CA SER A 421 1.82 23.65 -8.49
C SER A 421 1.98 22.21 -9.01
N GLN A 422 0.95 21.65 -9.64
CA GLN A 422 0.98 20.30 -10.20
C GLN A 422 1.95 20.17 -11.38
N GLU A 423 2.04 21.18 -12.25
CA GLU A 423 2.95 21.16 -13.39
C GLU A 423 4.41 21.09 -12.94
N VAL A 424 4.82 21.95 -11.99
CA VAL A 424 6.16 21.91 -11.40
C VAL A 424 6.44 20.58 -10.69
N MET A 425 5.45 20.02 -9.99
CA MET A 425 5.58 18.71 -9.36
C MET A 425 5.71 17.57 -10.39
N ALA A 426 4.98 17.62 -11.50
CA ALA A 426 5.05 16.63 -12.58
C ALA A 426 6.41 16.68 -13.30
N GLU A 427 6.93 17.88 -13.59
CA GLU A 427 8.29 18.06 -14.12
C GLU A 427 9.36 17.51 -13.18
N THR A 428 9.19 17.76 -11.87
CA THR A 428 10.11 17.24 -10.86
C THR A 428 10.02 15.73 -10.76
N ALA A 429 8.81 15.16 -10.78
CA ALA A 429 8.58 13.72 -10.74
C ALA A 429 9.28 13.00 -11.91
N ALA A 430 9.33 13.62 -13.09
CA ALA A 430 10.06 13.10 -14.25
C ALA A 430 11.60 13.09 -14.06
N GLN A 431 12.13 13.88 -13.13
CA GLN A 431 13.56 13.97 -12.80
C GLN A 431 13.97 13.11 -11.60
N LEU A 432 13.01 12.49 -10.89
CA LEU A 432 13.27 11.56 -9.79
C LEU A 432 13.85 10.24 -10.31
N ARG A 433 14.64 9.54 -9.48
CA ARG A 433 15.35 8.32 -9.93
C ARG A 433 14.35 7.21 -10.35
N PRO A 434 14.56 6.52 -11.48
CA PRO A 434 13.76 5.36 -11.87
C PRO A 434 13.79 4.26 -10.79
N GLY A 435 12.62 3.73 -10.41
CA GLY A 435 12.49 2.67 -9.39
C GLY A 435 12.49 3.14 -7.93
N THR A 436 12.27 4.44 -7.69
CA THR A 436 12.06 4.99 -6.33
C THR A 436 10.61 4.86 -5.90
N SER A 437 10.39 4.65 -4.60
CA SER A 437 9.06 4.45 -4.04
C SER A 437 8.35 5.79 -3.80
N ALA A 438 8.16 6.57 -4.87
CA ALA A 438 7.19 7.68 -4.84
C ALA A 438 5.81 7.19 -4.36
N GLY A 439 5.51 5.89 -4.56
CA GLY A 439 4.35 5.19 -4.01
C GLY A 439 4.29 5.04 -2.48
N THR A 440 5.35 5.37 -1.72
CA THR A 440 5.33 5.29 -0.24
C THR A 440 4.85 6.60 0.40
N VAL A 441 5.02 7.74 -0.27
CA VAL A 441 4.46 9.03 0.15
C VAL A 441 3.18 9.35 -0.62
N MET A 442 3.09 8.94 -1.88
CA MET A 442 1.96 9.25 -2.77
C MET A 442 1.67 8.11 -3.78
N PRO A 443 0.82 7.14 -3.41
CA PRO A 443 0.27 6.14 -4.34
C PRO A 443 -0.44 6.80 -5.53
N THR A 444 -1.07 7.95 -5.31
CA THR A 444 -1.72 8.76 -6.35
C THR A 444 -0.72 9.35 -7.33
N LEU A 445 0.41 9.93 -6.89
CA LEU A 445 1.34 10.63 -7.79
C LEU A 445 2.16 9.70 -8.70
N ALA A 446 2.39 8.44 -8.31
CA ALA A 446 2.94 7.42 -9.22
C ALA A 446 2.02 7.14 -10.43
N ASN A 447 0.72 7.44 -10.29
CA ASN A 447 -0.34 7.22 -11.28
C ASN A 447 -0.97 8.52 -11.83
N LEU A 448 -0.54 9.71 -11.38
CA LEU A 448 -1.11 11.02 -11.78
C LEU A 448 -0.27 11.81 -12.80
N GLY A 449 0.69 11.18 -13.49
CA GLY A 449 1.37 11.84 -14.63
C GLY A 449 0.35 12.49 -15.61
N PRO A 450 0.68 13.65 -16.19
CA PRO A 450 -0.29 14.60 -16.74
C PRO A 450 -1.10 13.96 -17.88
N GLN A 451 -2.40 13.78 -17.67
CA GLN A 451 -3.31 13.26 -18.69
C GLN A 451 -4.56 14.14 -18.91
N HIS A 452 -4.55 15.38 -18.44
CA HIS A 452 -5.54 16.36 -18.90
C HIS A 452 -4.93 17.16 -20.07
N PRO A 453 -5.33 16.91 -21.33
CA PRO A 453 -5.49 18.03 -22.24
C PRO A 453 -6.57 18.95 -21.64
N PRO A 454 -6.49 20.27 -21.87
CA PRO A 454 -7.33 21.25 -21.20
C PRO A 454 -8.81 20.95 -21.47
N TYR A 455 -9.59 20.73 -20.40
CA TYR A 455 -11.03 20.91 -20.48
C TYR A 455 -11.27 22.41 -20.53
N SER A 456 -11.59 22.92 -21.73
CA SER A 456 -12.12 24.26 -21.87
C SER A 456 -13.47 24.32 -21.14
N HIS A 457 -13.55 25.07 -20.04
CA HIS A 457 -14.83 25.62 -19.61
C HIS A 457 -15.29 26.61 -20.69
N SER A 458 -16.03 26.12 -21.68
CA SER A 458 -16.78 26.98 -22.59
C SER A 458 -18.00 27.51 -21.83
N HIS A 459 -17.84 28.63 -21.15
CA HIS A 459 -18.98 29.56 -21.07
C HIS A 459 -19.18 30.07 -22.50
N SER A 460 -20.16 29.49 -23.20
CA SER A 460 -20.59 29.93 -24.51
C SER A 460 -21.16 31.35 -24.41
N GLY A 461 -20.32 32.32 -24.73
CA GLY A 461 -20.70 33.55 -25.42
C GLY A 461 -19.88 33.59 -26.70
N SER A 462 -20.32 32.86 -27.73
CA SER A 462 -19.68 32.85 -29.04
C SER A 462 -19.80 34.23 -29.69
N ALA A 463 -18.65 34.87 -29.94
CA ALA A 463 -18.48 35.68 -31.12
C ALA A 463 -17.32 35.06 -31.88
N ASP A 464 -17.64 34.48 -33.04
CA ASP A 464 -16.67 33.93 -33.98
C ASP A 464 -15.59 34.99 -34.29
N LEU A 465 -14.34 34.69 -33.95
CA LEU A 465 -13.19 35.39 -34.51
C LEU A 465 -12.42 34.42 -35.39
N ILE A 466 -12.77 34.58 -36.67
CA ILE A 466 -12.07 34.13 -37.86
C ILE A 466 -10.57 34.49 -37.75
N ASP A 467 -9.76 33.53 -38.19
CA ASP A 467 -8.33 33.57 -38.45
C ASP A 467 -7.83 34.94 -38.97
N MET A 468 -7.26 35.77 -38.09
CA MET A 468 -6.62 37.04 -38.46
C MET A 468 -5.14 36.83 -38.80
N ASN A 469 -4.88 36.12 -39.88
CA ASN A 469 -3.58 36.16 -40.56
C ASN A 469 -3.70 36.36 -42.09
N SER A 470 -4.82 36.91 -42.57
CA SER A 470 -4.92 37.31 -43.98
C SER A 470 -5.73 38.60 -44.19
N MET A 471 -4.99 39.63 -44.64
CA MET A 471 -5.38 40.67 -45.59
C MET A 471 -6.20 41.90 -45.14
N ASP A 472 -5.49 43.02 -45.28
CA ASP A 472 -5.82 44.33 -45.85
C ASP A 472 -6.86 45.30 -45.25
N SER A 473 -6.30 46.48 -44.99
CA SER A 473 -6.90 47.75 -44.64
C SER A 473 -7.70 48.37 -45.79
N ALA A 474 -9.04 48.34 -45.70
CA ALA A 474 -9.96 49.43 -46.03
C ALA A 474 -11.40 48.93 -46.08
N SER A 475 -12.33 49.78 -45.61
CA SER A 475 -13.79 49.75 -45.78
C SER A 475 -14.62 49.28 -44.57
N LEU A 476 -15.78 49.96 -44.43
CA LEU A 476 -16.93 49.71 -43.56
C LEU A 476 -17.01 50.55 -42.26
N ALA A 477 -17.06 51.86 -42.47
CA ALA A 477 -18.03 52.71 -41.78
C ALA A 477 -19.37 52.64 -42.54
N ALA A 478 -20.42 52.06 -41.95
CA ALA A 478 -21.85 52.36 -42.18
C ALA A 478 -22.73 51.27 -41.54
N ALA A 479 -23.87 51.70 -40.98
CA ALA A 479 -24.95 50.93 -40.35
C ALA A 479 -24.66 50.55 -38.86
N ALA A 480 -25.51 50.85 -37.88
CA ALA A 480 -26.89 51.32 -37.92
C ALA A 480 -27.23 52.09 -36.64
N ALA A 481 -27.93 53.21 -36.82
CA ALA A 481 -28.70 53.88 -35.79
C ALA A 481 -30.08 53.20 -35.65
N GLY A 482 -30.64 53.20 -34.43
CA GLY A 482 -32.08 53.06 -34.21
C GLY A 482 -32.48 52.28 -32.96
N GLY A 483 -33.15 52.94 -32.00
CA GLY A 483 -33.96 52.25 -30.97
C GLY A 483 -34.00 52.90 -29.59
N GLN A 484 -34.93 53.83 -29.39
CA GLN A 484 -35.48 54.38 -28.13
C GLN A 484 -36.23 53.29 -27.29
N GLN A 485 -36.64 53.38 -26.01
CA GLN A 485 -36.92 54.45 -25.02
C GLN A 485 -37.27 53.82 -23.62
N GLN A 486 -37.15 54.61 -22.54
CA GLN A 486 -37.95 54.64 -21.26
C GLN A 486 -37.88 53.46 -20.25
N GLN A 487 -37.93 53.59 -18.92
CA GLN A 487 -37.92 54.69 -17.92
C GLN A 487 -37.78 54.07 -16.49
N GLN A 488 -37.34 54.91 -15.53
CA GLN A 488 -37.56 54.89 -14.06
C GLN A 488 -36.54 54.28 -13.06
N LYS A 489 -36.14 55.21 -12.16
CA LYS A 489 -35.40 55.22 -10.88
C LYS A 489 -35.84 54.15 -9.86
N GLU A 490 -35.09 53.75 -8.83
CA GLU A 490 -34.50 54.58 -7.75
C GLU A 490 -33.64 53.71 -6.78
N GLY A 491 -32.60 54.29 -6.14
CA GLY A 491 -32.03 53.80 -4.86
C GLY A 491 -30.52 53.53 -4.83
N ASP A 492 -29.72 54.53 -4.44
CA ASP A 492 -28.28 54.46 -4.17
C ASP A 492 -27.97 55.03 -2.77
N SER A 493 -27.00 54.46 -2.06
CA SER A 493 -26.08 55.19 -1.16
C SER A 493 -24.92 54.29 -0.73
N GLY A 494 -23.93 54.13 -1.61
CA GLY A 494 -22.56 53.78 -1.23
C GLY A 494 -21.75 55.03 -0.86
N VAL A 495 -21.03 54.99 0.26
CA VAL A 495 -19.93 55.91 0.55
C VAL A 495 -18.63 55.18 0.24
N GLY A 496 -18.07 55.43 -0.96
CA GLY A 496 -16.80 54.87 -1.40
C GLY A 496 -15.61 55.62 -0.80
N ILE A 497 -14.70 54.87 -0.17
CA ILE A 497 -13.29 55.28 0.01
C ILE A 497 -12.50 54.55 -1.08
N SER A 498 -11.71 55.33 -1.84
CA SER A 498 -10.93 54.89 -3.00
C SER A 498 -9.96 53.75 -2.66
N ILE A 499 -10.04 52.66 -3.44
CA ILE A 499 -9.17 51.46 -3.40
C ILE A 499 -7.69 51.80 -3.71
N ALA A 500 -7.40 52.98 -4.27
CA ALA A 500 -6.02 53.43 -4.52
C ALA A 500 -5.22 53.67 -3.22
N ASP A 501 -5.88 54.07 -2.13
CA ASP A 501 -5.21 54.42 -0.86
C ASP A 501 -4.90 53.20 0.02
N ALA A 502 -5.51 52.04 -0.23
CA ALA A 502 -5.24 50.80 0.47
C ALA A 502 -4.00 50.09 -0.10
N VAL A 503 -3.79 50.18 -1.42
CA VAL A 503 -2.68 49.53 -2.13
C VAL A 503 -1.36 50.29 -1.96
N ALA A 504 -1.41 51.63 -1.88
CA ALA A 504 -0.21 52.45 -1.66
C ALA A 504 0.40 52.29 -0.24
N ARG A 505 -0.42 51.87 0.75
CA ARG A 505 0.04 51.66 2.14
C ARG A 505 0.77 50.34 2.36
N ALA A 506 0.71 49.40 1.41
CA ALA A 506 1.41 48.12 1.49
C ALA A 506 2.88 48.16 1.01
N THR A 507 3.32 49.25 0.37
CA THR A 507 4.66 49.35 -0.25
C THR A 507 5.63 50.31 0.45
N ALA A 508 5.28 50.86 1.62
CA ALA A 508 6.19 51.70 2.40
C ALA A 508 6.17 51.33 3.89
N ALA A 509 7.02 50.36 4.28
CA ALA A 509 7.35 50.12 5.68
C ALA A 509 8.86 49.90 5.84
N SER A 510 9.60 50.98 6.07
CA SER A 510 10.82 50.96 6.89
C SER A 510 10.94 52.26 7.67
N THR A 511 11.46 52.15 8.90
CA THR A 511 11.86 53.20 9.87
C THR A 511 10.79 53.90 10.73
N ALA A 512 10.66 53.36 11.96
CA ALA A 512 10.98 54.00 13.25
C ALA A 512 10.12 55.15 13.85
N VAL A 513 9.55 54.84 15.03
CA VAL A 513 9.63 55.56 16.33
C VAL A 513 8.65 56.72 16.63
N ALA A 514 7.71 56.41 17.54
CA ALA A 514 7.35 57.06 18.81
C ALA A 514 6.58 58.42 18.90
N VAL A 515 5.43 58.33 19.61
CA VAL A 515 5.00 59.09 20.81
C VAL A 515 4.19 60.41 20.68
N ALA A 516 3.08 60.41 21.45
CA ALA A 516 2.37 61.47 22.19
C ALA A 516 1.27 62.35 21.56
N GLU A 517 0.05 62.06 22.05
CA GLU A 517 -1.03 62.90 22.63
C GLU A 517 -1.69 64.14 21.93
N PRO A 518 -3.01 64.36 22.18
CA PRO A 518 -3.88 65.39 21.55
C PRO A 518 -3.99 66.66 22.45
N PRO A 519 -4.67 67.81 22.11
CA PRO A 519 -6.15 67.94 21.99
C PRO A 519 -6.60 69.15 21.08
N PRO A 520 -7.72 69.91 21.30
CA PRO A 520 -9.01 69.68 20.64
C PRO A 520 -9.68 70.96 20.02
N GLN A 521 -10.90 70.77 19.47
CA GLN A 521 -12.00 71.75 19.30
C GLN A 521 -11.85 72.94 18.32
N GLN A 522 -12.82 73.14 17.39
CA GLN A 522 -13.88 74.18 17.48
C GLN A 522 -14.69 74.38 16.19
N GLN A 523 -15.94 74.81 16.40
CA GLN A 523 -16.99 75.19 15.44
C GLN A 523 -16.76 76.58 14.81
N SER A 524 -17.31 76.83 13.61
CA SER A 524 -18.19 77.99 13.24
C SER A 524 -18.19 78.22 11.71
N MET A 525 -19.35 78.14 11.06
CA MET A 525 -20.21 79.23 10.56
C MET A 525 -19.65 80.14 9.43
N ALA A 526 -20.18 79.87 8.23
CA ALA A 526 -20.83 80.78 7.28
C ALA A 526 -20.15 82.10 6.84
N VAL A 527 -19.76 82.19 5.56
CA VAL A 527 -19.91 83.39 4.70
C VAL A 527 -20.11 82.96 3.23
N ALA A 528 -21.14 83.51 2.58
CA ALA A 528 -21.37 83.55 1.12
C ALA A 528 -21.29 85.03 0.68
N PRO A 529 -21.46 85.41 -0.61
CA PRO A 529 -21.17 84.75 -1.89
C PRO A 529 -20.24 85.62 -2.77
N ARG A 530 -19.70 85.08 -3.88
CA ARG A 530 -19.44 85.89 -5.09
C ARG A 530 -19.21 85.03 -6.33
N SER A 531 -19.88 85.47 -7.39
CA SER A 531 -19.99 84.89 -8.73
C SER A 531 -18.71 84.97 -9.56
N SER A 532 -18.42 83.92 -10.33
CA SER A 532 -18.01 84.08 -11.73
C SER A 532 -18.03 82.75 -12.49
N ALA A 533 -18.74 82.78 -13.62
CA ALA A 533 -18.53 82.05 -14.87
C ALA A 533 -18.13 80.56 -14.83
N ALA A 534 -19.10 79.74 -15.23
CA ALA A 534 -18.91 78.38 -15.69
C ALA A 534 -17.98 78.30 -16.92
N LEU A 535 -16.98 77.43 -16.84
CA LEU A 535 -16.35 76.75 -17.97
C LEU A 535 -16.60 75.25 -17.79
N PRO A 536 -16.85 74.49 -18.87
CA PRO A 536 -17.31 73.11 -18.77
C PRO A 536 -16.17 72.20 -18.26
N PRO A 537 -16.40 71.34 -17.24
CA PRO A 537 -15.46 70.27 -16.96
C PRO A 537 -15.61 69.19 -18.03
N SER A 538 -14.46 68.84 -18.60
CA SER A 538 -14.25 67.74 -19.54
C SER A 538 -14.95 66.46 -19.06
N ALA A 539 -15.61 65.80 -20.01
CA ALA A 539 -16.16 64.46 -19.83
C ALA A 539 -15.05 63.49 -19.37
N VAL A 540 -15.10 63.07 -18.11
CA VAL A 540 -14.44 61.85 -17.66
C VAL A 540 -15.49 60.75 -17.74
N THR A 541 -15.33 59.89 -18.73
CA THR A 541 -16.13 58.69 -18.96
C THR A 541 -16.01 57.69 -17.80
N PRO A 542 -17.06 56.91 -17.48
CA PRO A 542 -17.07 55.89 -16.42
C PRO A 542 -16.34 54.60 -16.87
N VAL A 543 -15.05 54.71 -17.19
CA VAL A 543 -14.21 53.57 -17.61
C VAL A 543 -13.37 53.04 -16.43
N SER A 544 -13.42 53.66 -15.26
CA SER A 544 -12.47 53.36 -14.18
C SER A 544 -12.81 52.14 -13.33
N GLU A 545 -14.07 51.74 -13.12
CA GLU A 545 -14.36 50.63 -12.19
C GLU A 545 -14.18 49.24 -12.81
N ALA A 546 -14.67 49.03 -14.04
CA ALA A 546 -14.50 47.75 -14.74
C ALA A 546 -13.02 47.47 -15.10
N ALA A 547 -12.27 48.51 -15.49
CA ALA A 547 -10.84 48.39 -15.77
C ALA A 547 -10.02 48.12 -14.50
N THR A 548 -10.41 48.71 -13.36
CA THR A 548 -9.76 48.46 -12.06
C THR A 548 -10.09 47.07 -11.52
N ALA A 549 -11.32 46.58 -11.70
CA ALA A 549 -11.71 45.21 -11.36
C ALA A 549 -10.98 44.19 -12.25
N ALA A 550 -10.89 44.42 -13.56
CA ALA A 550 -10.16 43.56 -14.47
C ALA A 550 -8.65 43.52 -14.15
N LEU A 551 -8.05 44.66 -13.80
CA LEU A 551 -6.67 44.74 -13.36
C LEU A 551 -6.45 44.02 -12.02
N ALA A 552 -7.37 44.17 -11.06
CA ALA A 552 -7.30 43.48 -9.77
C ALA A 552 -7.41 41.95 -9.93
N ILE A 553 -8.30 41.48 -10.81
CA ILE A 553 -8.43 40.05 -11.16
C ILE A 553 -7.15 39.55 -11.84
N TRP A 554 -6.59 40.33 -12.77
CA TRP A 554 -5.35 39.98 -13.44
C TRP A 554 -4.17 39.90 -12.46
N VAL A 555 -4.05 40.86 -11.54
CA VAL A 555 -3.03 40.84 -10.47
C VAL A 555 -3.23 39.66 -9.52
N ALA A 556 -4.48 39.36 -9.13
CA ALA A 556 -4.79 38.19 -8.30
C ALA A 556 -4.41 36.88 -9.00
N ARG A 557 -4.77 36.71 -10.27
CA ARG A 557 -4.38 35.58 -11.12
C ARG A 557 -2.86 35.44 -11.23
N ALA A 558 -2.17 36.51 -11.60
CA ALA A 558 -0.72 36.53 -11.69
C ALA A 558 -0.04 36.18 -10.35
N SER A 559 -0.59 36.67 -9.23
CA SER A 559 -0.09 36.36 -7.88
C SER A 559 -0.31 34.89 -7.51
N GLN A 560 -1.48 34.32 -7.82
CA GLN A 560 -1.77 32.90 -7.60
C GLN A 560 -0.87 31.99 -8.44
N LYS A 561 -0.59 32.36 -9.69
CA LYS A 561 0.35 31.62 -10.53
C LYS A 561 1.75 31.59 -9.93
N VAL A 562 2.25 32.75 -9.50
CA VAL A 562 3.57 32.83 -8.84
C VAL A 562 3.57 32.03 -7.52
N ALA A 563 2.50 32.12 -6.73
CA ALA A 563 2.37 31.38 -5.49
C ALA A 563 2.31 29.85 -5.71
N GLY A 564 1.53 29.39 -6.70
CA GLY A 564 1.43 27.99 -7.10
C GLY A 564 2.77 27.45 -7.59
N TRP A 565 3.48 28.21 -8.41
CA TRP A 565 4.82 27.88 -8.87
C TRP A 565 5.84 27.78 -7.72
N LEU A 566 5.86 28.75 -6.80
CA LEU A 566 6.73 28.72 -5.62
C LEU A 566 6.41 27.53 -4.70
N MET A 567 5.13 27.22 -4.50
CA MET A 567 4.70 26.05 -3.73
C MET A 567 5.10 24.74 -4.42
N GLY A 568 4.98 24.69 -5.75
CA GLY A 568 5.48 23.60 -6.58
C GLY A 568 6.99 23.38 -6.37
N ILE A 569 7.79 24.44 -6.41
CA ILE A 569 9.25 24.37 -6.15
C ILE A 569 9.55 23.90 -4.73
N ALA A 570 8.86 24.45 -3.73
CA ALA A 570 9.06 24.06 -2.34
C ALA A 570 8.73 22.58 -2.12
N THR A 571 7.62 22.11 -2.71
CA THR A 571 7.20 20.71 -2.66
C THR A 571 8.18 19.80 -3.42
N ALA A 572 8.61 20.22 -4.61
CA ALA A 572 9.65 19.54 -5.38
C ALA A 572 10.97 19.41 -4.60
N GLY A 573 11.45 20.50 -4.00
CA GLY A 573 12.64 20.51 -3.15
C GLY A 573 12.50 19.60 -1.94
N PHE A 574 11.32 19.58 -1.31
CA PHE A 574 10.99 18.63 -0.24
C PHE A 574 11.03 17.18 -0.72
N LEU A 575 10.42 16.86 -1.86
CA LEU A 575 10.42 15.50 -2.43
C LEU A 575 11.83 15.04 -2.78
N ILE A 576 12.65 15.91 -3.35
CA ILE A 576 14.07 15.65 -3.62
C ILE A 576 14.81 15.40 -2.30
N PHE A 577 14.68 16.27 -1.30
CA PHE A 577 15.31 16.05 0.01
C PHE A 577 14.87 14.71 0.62
N TYR A 578 13.58 14.42 0.61
CA TYR A 578 13.02 13.19 1.14
C TYR A 578 13.62 11.96 0.44
N GLN A 579 13.59 11.93 -0.89
CA GLN A 579 14.10 10.81 -1.69
C GLN A 579 15.61 10.61 -1.56
N TRP A 580 16.37 11.68 -1.32
CA TRP A 580 17.83 11.60 -1.26
C TRP A 580 18.38 11.40 0.15
N VAL A 581 17.63 11.80 1.17
CA VAL A 581 18.10 11.81 2.57
C VAL A 581 17.28 10.91 3.47
N VAL A 582 15.95 10.94 3.38
CA VAL A 582 15.05 10.23 4.31
C VAL A 582 14.75 8.82 3.82
N GLU A 583 14.31 8.67 2.58
CA GLU A 583 13.95 7.38 1.96
C GLU A 583 15.10 6.35 1.95
N PRO A 584 16.36 6.70 1.61
CA PRO A 584 17.45 5.72 1.59
C PRO A 584 18.09 5.50 2.96
N ALA A 585 17.69 6.27 3.98
CA ALA A 585 18.26 6.14 5.31
C ALA A 585 17.77 4.84 6.00
N PRO A 586 18.64 4.14 6.74
CA PRO A 586 18.23 2.95 7.46
C PRO A 586 17.07 3.23 8.43
N PRO A 587 16.17 2.26 8.65
CA PRO A 587 15.16 2.34 9.70
C PRO A 587 15.82 2.69 11.04
N ASN A 588 15.13 3.51 11.84
CA ASN A 588 15.60 3.99 13.16
C ASN A 588 16.88 4.86 13.16
N SER A 589 17.39 5.27 11.99
CA SER A 589 18.50 6.23 11.89
C SER A 589 18.13 7.61 12.45
N LEU A 590 19.14 8.44 12.75
CA LEU A 590 18.92 9.81 13.23
C LEU A 590 18.16 10.65 12.19
N ALA A 591 18.43 10.47 10.89
CA ALA A 591 17.74 11.18 9.82
C ALA A 591 16.24 10.89 9.82
N VAL A 592 15.84 9.61 9.86
CA VAL A 592 14.44 9.18 9.92
C VAL A 592 13.76 9.69 11.20
N LYS A 593 14.43 9.58 12.36
CA LYS A 593 13.88 10.04 13.64
C LYS A 593 13.72 11.57 13.69
N ALA A 594 14.70 12.31 13.19
CA ALA A 594 14.64 13.77 13.12
C ALA A 594 13.53 14.23 12.18
N PHE A 595 13.40 13.58 11.02
CA PHE A 595 12.31 13.86 10.08
C PHE A 595 10.95 13.55 10.69
N ALA A 596 10.78 12.39 11.34
CA ALA A 596 9.54 12.02 12.02
C ALA A 596 9.16 13.04 13.12
N ALA A 597 10.14 13.50 13.90
CA ALA A 597 9.92 14.53 14.92
C ALA A 597 9.52 15.87 14.29
N ALA A 598 10.18 16.28 13.20
CA ALA A 598 9.83 17.49 12.46
C ALA A 598 8.43 17.40 11.85
N ALA A 599 8.07 16.26 11.24
CA ALA A 599 6.75 15.98 10.66
C ALA A 599 5.63 16.01 11.68
N LYS A 600 5.88 15.55 12.92
CA LYS A 600 4.91 15.63 14.03
C LYS A 600 4.85 17.03 14.68
N GLY A 601 5.91 17.82 14.55
CA GLY A 601 6.04 19.16 15.09
C GLY A 601 5.87 20.23 14.02
N ILE A 602 6.96 20.94 13.71
CA ILE A 602 6.96 22.15 12.89
C ILE A 602 6.49 21.96 11.45
N LEU A 603 6.64 20.76 10.87
CA LEU A 603 6.21 20.45 9.49
C LEU A 603 4.78 19.91 9.43
N ARG A 604 4.13 19.66 10.57
CA ARG A 604 2.80 19.02 10.60
C ARG A 604 1.76 19.77 9.75
N PRO A 605 1.59 21.10 9.83
CA PRO A 605 0.60 21.81 9.03
C PRO A 605 0.85 21.68 7.52
N ALA A 606 2.12 21.80 7.10
CA ALA A 606 2.51 21.65 5.70
C ALA A 606 2.26 20.22 5.19
N MET A 607 2.58 19.21 6.01
CA MET A 607 2.33 17.80 5.65
C MET A 607 0.84 17.49 5.53
N LEU A 608 0.01 18.02 6.43
CA LEU A 608 -1.44 17.83 6.38
C LEU A 608 -2.06 18.52 5.16
N SER A 609 -1.65 19.75 4.87
CA SER A 609 -2.08 20.48 3.67
C SER A 609 -1.69 19.73 2.40
N PHE A 610 -0.45 19.21 2.36
CA PHE A 610 0.01 18.38 1.25
C PHE A 610 -0.83 17.09 1.09
N TYR A 611 -1.07 16.34 2.17
CA TYR A 611 -1.88 15.11 2.06
C TYR A 611 -3.32 15.39 1.63
N ALA A 612 -3.92 16.47 2.11
CA ALA A 612 -5.29 16.88 1.76
C ALA A 612 -5.43 17.36 0.32
N THR A 613 -4.35 17.83 -0.32
CA THR A 613 -4.36 18.33 -1.69
C THR A 613 -3.87 17.30 -2.70
N ALA A 614 -2.95 16.42 -2.33
CA ALA A 614 -2.34 15.43 -3.22
C ALA A 614 -3.04 14.06 -3.20
N SER A 615 -3.95 13.81 -2.25
CA SER A 615 -4.59 12.49 -2.06
C SER A 615 -5.93 12.58 -1.34
N ASP A 616 -6.68 11.48 -1.37
CA ASP A 616 -7.90 11.32 -0.57
C ASP A 616 -7.63 10.74 0.82
N PHE A 617 -6.37 10.58 1.23
CA PHE A 617 -6.01 9.87 2.46
C PHE A 617 -6.33 10.59 3.76
N THR A 618 -6.68 11.88 3.71
CA THR A 618 -7.18 12.65 4.86
C THR A 618 -8.69 12.86 4.81
N ARG A 619 -9.37 12.41 3.75
CA ARG A 619 -10.83 12.50 3.65
C ARG A 619 -11.51 11.48 4.56
N ARG A 620 -12.65 11.87 5.10
CA ARG A 620 -13.48 11.07 6.01
C ARG A 620 -14.88 10.93 5.48
N LEU A 621 -15.52 9.81 5.82
CA LEU A 621 -16.90 9.52 5.46
C LEU A 621 -17.86 10.45 6.20
N THR A 622 -18.71 11.18 5.46
CA THR A 622 -19.76 12.05 6.04
C THR A 622 -21.15 11.46 5.89
N SER A 623 -21.34 10.52 4.96
CA SER A 623 -22.60 9.80 4.78
C SER A 623 -22.36 8.43 4.16
N VAL A 624 -23.23 7.46 4.49
CA VAL A 624 -23.21 6.12 3.87
C VAL A 624 -23.75 6.10 2.44
N ARG A 625 -24.42 7.18 2.02
CA ARG A 625 -25.00 7.31 0.69
C ARG A 625 -23.96 7.74 -0.34
N ALA A 626 -24.25 7.48 -1.61
CA ALA A 626 -23.41 7.90 -2.72
C ALA A 626 -23.39 9.43 -2.88
N ASN A 627 -22.34 9.95 -3.50
CA ASN A 627 -22.28 11.35 -3.87
C ASN A 627 -23.02 11.65 -5.19
N GLY A 628 -23.11 12.94 -5.52
CA GLY A 628 -23.89 13.44 -6.65
C GLY A 628 -23.43 13.00 -8.04
N LYS A 629 -22.24 12.39 -8.17
CA LYS A 629 -21.77 11.74 -9.42
C LYS A 629 -22.61 10.53 -9.81
N PHE A 630 -23.55 10.14 -8.95
CA PHE A 630 -24.51 9.05 -9.14
C PHE A 630 -25.97 9.52 -8.99
N SER A 631 -26.25 10.80 -9.24
CA SER A 631 -27.60 11.40 -9.18
C SER A 631 -28.55 10.94 -10.30
N HIS A 632 -28.01 10.52 -11.45
CA HIS A 632 -28.75 9.95 -12.57
C HIS A 632 -27.79 9.21 -13.53
N PRO A 633 -28.27 8.37 -14.47
CA PRO A 633 -27.40 7.55 -15.34
C PRO A 633 -26.37 8.32 -16.17
N ASP A 634 -26.63 9.59 -16.50
CA ASP A 634 -25.73 10.44 -17.30
C ASP A 634 -24.90 11.42 -16.46
N ALA A 635 -24.94 11.30 -15.13
CA ALA A 635 -24.18 12.14 -14.21
C ALA A 635 -22.67 11.95 -14.40
N GLY A 636 -21.96 13.06 -14.62
CA GLY A 636 -20.51 13.12 -14.75
C GLY A 636 -19.87 13.97 -13.65
N PRO A 637 -18.53 13.94 -13.52
CA PRO A 637 -17.80 14.75 -12.54
C PRO A 637 -17.84 16.27 -12.86
N ASP A 638 -18.18 16.62 -14.10
CA ASP A 638 -18.31 17.97 -14.67
C ASP A 638 -19.66 18.64 -14.40
N VAL A 639 -20.62 17.90 -13.82
CA VAL A 639 -21.95 18.42 -13.51
C VAL A 639 -21.96 18.98 -12.09
N ASP A 640 -22.51 20.17 -11.88
CA ASP A 640 -22.77 20.68 -10.53
C ASP A 640 -23.88 19.86 -9.89
N TRP A 641 -23.48 18.96 -8.99
CA TRP A 641 -24.38 18.09 -8.24
C TRP A 641 -24.63 18.61 -6.82
N ALA A 642 -24.15 19.81 -6.47
CA ALA A 642 -24.39 20.39 -5.16
C ALA A 642 -25.90 20.54 -4.91
N GLY A 643 -26.40 19.92 -3.84
CA GLY A 643 -27.83 19.92 -3.51
C GLY A 643 -28.70 18.99 -4.36
N VAL A 644 -28.14 18.28 -5.35
CA VAL A 644 -28.88 17.27 -6.13
C VAL A 644 -28.91 15.95 -5.36
N PRO A 645 -30.09 15.33 -5.14
CA PRO A 645 -30.17 14.02 -4.51
C PRO A 645 -29.41 12.95 -5.29
N GLU A 646 -28.69 12.07 -4.58
CA GLU A 646 -28.12 10.86 -5.16
C GLU A 646 -29.21 9.87 -5.59
N ALA A 647 -28.93 9.06 -6.61
CA ALA A 647 -29.83 8.02 -7.10
C ALA A 647 -29.05 6.77 -7.51
N LEU A 648 -28.12 6.31 -6.66
CA LEU A 648 -27.24 5.17 -6.99
C LEU A 648 -28.04 3.94 -7.43
N GLY A 649 -29.17 3.64 -6.78
CA GLY A 649 -30.03 2.52 -7.16
C GLY A 649 -30.58 2.61 -8.59
N THR A 650 -30.92 3.82 -9.05
CA THR A 650 -31.35 4.05 -10.44
C THR A 650 -30.21 3.79 -11.42
N VAL A 651 -28.99 4.23 -11.08
CA VAL A 651 -27.79 4.01 -11.89
C VAL A 651 -27.44 2.52 -11.96
N VAL A 652 -27.40 1.81 -10.83
CA VAL A 652 -27.13 0.37 -10.78
C VAL A 652 -28.18 -0.41 -11.57
N ALA A 653 -29.46 -0.09 -11.40
CA ALA A 653 -30.53 -0.74 -12.15
C ALA A 653 -30.46 -0.45 -13.66
N HIS A 654 -30.05 0.76 -14.06
CA HIS A 654 -29.78 1.09 -15.46
C HIS A 654 -28.63 0.26 -16.01
N ILE A 655 -27.50 0.20 -15.30
CA ILE A 655 -26.31 -0.56 -15.71
C ILE A 655 -26.62 -2.04 -15.91
N LYS A 656 -27.27 -2.67 -14.92
CA LYS A 656 -27.64 -4.09 -14.99
C LYS A 656 -28.58 -4.39 -16.17
N ARG A 657 -29.57 -3.53 -16.42
CA ARG A 657 -30.53 -3.71 -17.52
C ARG A 657 -29.90 -3.48 -18.89
N LYS A 658 -29.06 -2.45 -19.03
CA LYS A 658 -28.50 -2.02 -20.31
C LYS A 658 -27.36 -2.92 -20.75
N PHE A 659 -26.46 -3.27 -19.83
CA PHE A 659 -25.18 -3.92 -20.16
C PHE A 659 -25.10 -5.39 -19.72
N GLY A 660 -26.16 -5.94 -19.14
CA GLY A 660 -26.19 -7.34 -18.68
C GLY A 660 -25.29 -7.66 -17.49
N VAL A 661 -24.70 -6.65 -16.83
CA VAL A 661 -23.86 -6.83 -15.64
C VAL A 661 -24.66 -7.57 -14.56
N ARG A 662 -24.13 -8.68 -14.06
CA ARG A 662 -24.80 -9.54 -13.07
C ARG A 662 -24.52 -9.11 -11.64
N TYR A 663 -23.27 -8.75 -11.37
CA TYR A 663 -22.78 -8.39 -10.05
C TYR A 663 -22.18 -7.00 -10.08
N VAL A 664 -22.63 -6.13 -9.17
CA VAL A 664 -22.04 -4.81 -8.92
C VAL A 664 -21.50 -4.80 -7.50
N TYR A 665 -20.21 -4.49 -7.36
CA TYR A 665 -19.56 -4.31 -6.08
C TYR A 665 -19.20 -2.84 -5.88
N CYS A 666 -19.26 -2.37 -4.63
CA CYS A 666 -18.77 -1.04 -4.27
C CYS A 666 -17.58 -1.15 -3.30
N TRP A 667 -16.57 -0.32 -3.53
CA TRP A 667 -15.41 -0.22 -2.65
C TRP A 667 -15.72 0.58 -1.38
N HIS A 668 -15.13 0.22 -0.25
CA HIS A 668 -14.96 1.11 0.89
C HIS A 668 -13.75 0.71 1.73
N GLY A 669 -13.21 1.65 2.53
CA GLY A 669 -12.20 1.31 3.54
C GLY A 669 -12.81 0.57 4.74
N LEU A 670 -12.05 -0.31 5.40
CA LEU A 670 -12.46 -0.95 6.65
C LEU A 670 -12.84 0.07 7.73
N PRO A 671 -12.12 1.17 7.98
CA PRO A 671 -12.57 2.21 8.92
C PRO A 671 -13.73 3.08 8.39
N GLY A 672 -14.29 2.79 7.21
CA GLY A 672 -15.39 3.51 6.54
C GLY A 672 -14.92 4.19 5.24
N TYR A 673 -13.81 4.92 5.32
CA TYR A 673 -13.08 5.53 4.20
C TYR A 673 -11.59 5.67 4.59
N TRP A 674 -10.73 6.29 3.78
CA TRP A 674 -9.28 6.36 4.04
C TRP A 674 -8.89 6.88 5.44
N ALA A 675 -9.45 8.01 5.89
CA ALA A 675 -9.24 8.54 7.24
C ALA A 675 -10.40 8.23 8.20
N GLY A 676 -11.22 7.22 7.88
CA GLY A 676 -12.35 6.78 8.70
C GLY A 676 -13.59 7.66 8.56
N VAL A 677 -14.37 7.79 9.64
CA VAL A 677 -15.64 8.52 9.68
C VAL A 677 -15.44 9.94 10.21
N MET A 678 -16.14 10.93 9.66
CA MET A 678 -16.04 12.31 10.11
C MET A 678 -16.43 12.41 11.58
N PRO A 679 -15.57 12.97 12.47
CA PRO A 679 -15.87 13.07 13.88
C PRO A 679 -17.09 13.94 14.16
N THR A 680 -17.84 13.54 15.18
CA THR A 680 -19.01 14.28 15.67
C THR A 680 -18.68 15.19 16.85
N ASP A 681 -17.46 15.09 17.41
CA ASP A 681 -17.00 15.91 18.51
C ASP A 681 -16.33 17.21 18.02
N ASP A 682 -16.53 18.32 18.74
CA ASP A 682 -15.97 19.65 18.43
C ASP A 682 -14.46 19.77 18.77
N GLY A 683 -13.71 18.69 18.62
CA GLY A 683 -12.28 18.63 18.94
C GLY A 683 -11.39 19.42 17.97
N ALA A 684 -10.07 19.25 18.05
CA ALA A 684 -9.09 19.98 17.21
C ALA A 684 -9.23 19.77 15.69
N ALA A 685 -9.97 18.74 15.26
CA ALA A 685 -10.34 18.53 13.86
C ALA A 685 -11.53 19.41 13.43
N GLY A 686 -12.28 20.00 14.38
CA GLY A 686 -13.55 20.68 14.18
C GLY A 686 -14.65 19.68 13.83
N GLY A 687 -15.65 19.54 14.69
CA GLY A 687 -16.79 18.65 14.45
C GLY A 687 -17.41 18.93 13.08
N GLY A 688 -17.60 17.88 12.29
CA GLY A 688 -18.24 17.96 10.97
C GLY A 688 -19.68 17.43 11.02
N ALA A 689 -20.40 17.56 9.91
CA ALA A 689 -21.61 16.77 9.68
C ALA A 689 -21.19 15.29 9.51
N GLY A 690 -21.02 14.59 10.64
CA GLY A 690 -20.73 13.17 10.68
C GLY A 690 -21.85 12.33 10.08
N VAL A 691 -21.62 11.02 9.96
CA VAL A 691 -22.65 10.10 9.46
C VAL A 691 -23.85 10.14 10.41
N PRO A 692 -25.07 10.45 9.91
CA PRO A 692 -26.25 10.59 10.78
C PRO A 692 -26.49 9.38 11.67
N GLY A 693 -26.65 9.63 12.97
CA GLY A 693 -26.89 8.58 13.98
C GLY A 693 -25.66 7.77 14.39
N MET A 694 -24.46 8.20 14.00
CA MET A 694 -23.19 7.61 14.42
C MET A 694 -22.35 8.62 15.18
N THR A 695 -21.69 8.15 16.24
CA THR A 695 -20.67 8.89 16.97
C THR A 695 -19.31 8.36 16.54
N ALA A 696 -18.42 9.27 16.15
CA ALA A 696 -17.06 8.95 15.74
C ALA A 696 -16.07 9.89 16.43
N HIS A 697 -14.90 9.35 16.76
CA HIS A 697 -13.85 10.03 17.49
C HIS A 697 -12.51 9.93 16.77
N ILE A 698 -11.74 11.02 16.76
CA ILE A 698 -10.38 10.98 16.24
C ILE A 698 -9.47 10.16 17.16
N ARG A 699 -8.75 9.22 16.56
CA ARG A 699 -7.69 8.43 17.19
C ARG A 699 -6.42 8.54 16.37
N TYR A 700 -5.32 8.89 17.04
CA TYR A 700 -4.02 9.02 16.41
C TYR A 700 -3.25 7.72 16.54
N ALA A 701 -2.85 7.14 15.43
CA ALA A 701 -2.07 5.92 15.43
C ALA A 701 -0.69 6.13 16.10
N SER A 702 -0.19 5.09 16.76
CA SER A 702 1.18 5.01 17.27
C SER A 702 1.87 3.77 16.71
N PRO A 703 2.55 3.88 15.54
CA PRO A 703 3.15 2.73 14.89
C PRO A 703 4.13 1.98 15.79
N THR A 704 4.03 0.65 15.80
CA THR A 704 4.92 -0.19 16.60
C THR A 704 6.34 -0.19 16.02
N PRO A 705 7.37 -0.51 16.82
CA PRO A 705 8.72 -0.70 16.32
C PRO A 705 8.80 -1.72 15.16
N GLY A 706 7.92 -2.73 15.15
CA GLY A 706 7.82 -3.71 14.06
C GLY A 706 7.42 -3.06 12.74
N VAL A 707 6.33 -2.28 12.75
CA VAL A 707 5.85 -1.55 11.56
C VAL A 707 6.88 -0.54 11.08
N LEU A 708 7.50 0.22 11.98
CA LEU A 708 8.50 1.23 11.62
C LEU A 708 9.81 0.64 11.07
N GLU A 709 10.10 -0.63 11.34
CA GLU A 709 11.27 -1.30 10.79
C GLU A 709 11.08 -1.69 9.32
N ILE A 710 9.86 -2.06 8.92
CA ILE A 710 9.53 -2.41 7.54
C ILE A 710 9.11 -1.18 6.71
N GLU A 711 8.46 -0.21 7.34
CA GLU A 711 7.91 0.97 6.67
C GLU A 711 8.05 2.23 7.55
N PRO A 712 9.25 2.85 7.58
CA PRO A 712 9.53 4.00 8.44
C PRO A 712 8.59 5.20 8.20
N SER A 713 8.08 5.36 6.97
CA SER A 713 7.14 6.43 6.60
C SER A 713 5.85 6.41 7.42
N MET A 714 5.48 5.26 8.00
CA MET A 714 4.34 5.15 8.90
C MET A 714 4.45 6.07 10.12
N ALA A 715 5.66 6.51 10.50
CA ALA A 715 5.84 7.46 11.59
C ALA A 715 5.27 8.87 11.31
N TRP A 716 4.98 9.21 10.05
CA TRP A 716 4.43 10.52 9.63
C TRP A 716 3.35 10.38 8.55
N ASN A 717 2.67 9.23 8.50
CA ASN A 717 1.57 9.02 7.57
C ASN A 717 0.31 9.81 8.00
N PRO A 718 -0.73 9.88 7.15
CA PRO A 718 -1.99 10.56 7.48
C PRO A 718 -2.64 10.04 8.77
N ALA A 719 -2.63 8.73 9.03
CA ALA A 719 -3.21 8.17 10.25
C ALA A 719 -2.51 8.63 11.55
N VAL A 720 -1.22 8.96 11.49
CA VAL A 720 -0.44 9.51 12.61
C VAL A 720 -0.58 11.03 12.71
N LEU A 721 -0.61 11.74 11.58
CA LEU A 721 -0.63 13.20 11.60
C LEU A 721 -2.05 13.78 11.70
N ALA A 722 -3.01 13.24 10.95
CA ALA A 722 -4.41 13.67 10.92
C ALA A 722 -5.31 12.82 11.84
N GLY A 723 -4.87 11.62 12.22
CA GLY A 723 -5.71 10.68 12.95
C GLY A 723 -6.77 10.02 12.08
N VAL A 724 -7.39 8.96 12.58
CA VAL A 724 -8.48 8.24 11.95
C VAL A 724 -9.74 8.43 12.78
N GLY A 725 -10.86 8.69 12.13
CA GLY A 725 -12.16 8.79 12.79
C GLY A 725 -12.75 7.41 12.99
N VAL A 726 -12.82 6.99 14.25
CA VAL A 726 -13.23 5.65 14.67
C VAL A 726 -14.62 5.73 15.29
N VAL A 727 -15.54 4.89 14.83
CA VAL A 727 -16.89 4.79 15.40
C VAL A 727 -16.88 3.95 16.68
N ASP A 728 -17.82 4.23 17.59
CA ASP A 728 -17.95 3.42 18.82
C ASP A 728 -18.40 1.98 18.55
N ASP A 729 -19.24 1.78 17.52
CA ASP A 729 -19.77 0.47 17.13
C ASP A 729 -19.62 0.23 15.62
N PRO A 730 -18.62 -0.56 15.18
CA PRO A 730 -18.44 -0.87 13.76
C PRO A 730 -19.63 -1.65 13.17
N ASN A 731 -20.44 -2.36 13.98
CA ASN A 731 -21.62 -3.05 13.47
C ASN A 731 -22.66 -2.07 12.93
N ARG A 732 -22.85 -0.93 13.59
CA ARG A 732 -23.78 0.11 13.11
C ARG A 732 -23.32 0.70 11.79
N LEU A 733 -22.03 0.98 11.67
CA LEU A 733 -21.43 1.50 10.44
C LEU A 733 -21.66 0.56 9.27
N TYR A 734 -21.25 -0.71 9.39
CA TYR A 734 -21.36 -1.66 8.28
C TYR A 734 -22.80 -2.00 7.95
N ASN A 735 -23.67 -2.25 8.94
CA ASN A 735 -25.07 -2.53 8.65
C ASN A 735 -25.77 -1.34 7.97
N ALA A 736 -25.41 -0.10 8.30
CA ALA A 736 -25.96 1.06 7.60
C ALA A 736 -25.45 1.17 6.16
N MET A 737 -24.13 1.03 5.95
CA MET A 737 -23.51 1.08 4.62
C MET A 737 -24.01 -0.05 3.72
N HIS A 738 -23.95 -1.29 4.18
CA HIS A 738 -24.27 -2.47 3.39
C HIS A 738 -25.76 -2.61 3.15
N ARG A 739 -26.62 -2.18 4.08
CA ARG A 739 -28.07 -2.06 3.82
C ARG A 739 -28.35 -1.07 2.71
N TYR A 740 -27.78 0.14 2.78
CA TYR A 740 -27.97 1.14 1.73
C TYR A 740 -27.53 0.61 0.35
N LEU A 741 -26.34 0.00 0.28
CA LEU A 741 -25.83 -0.60 -0.96
C LEU A 741 -26.74 -1.71 -1.49
N HIS A 742 -27.14 -2.64 -0.62
CA HIS A 742 -28.10 -3.70 -0.95
C HIS A 742 -29.42 -3.14 -1.48
N ASP A 743 -29.97 -2.10 -0.84
CA ASP A 743 -31.24 -1.46 -1.24
C ASP A 743 -31.11 -0.73 -2.59
N CYS A 744 -29.89 -0.30 -2.96
CA CYS A 744 -29.54 0.19 -4.29
C CYS A 744 -29.33 -0.93 -5.33
N GLY A 745 -29.44 -2.19 -4.94
CA GLY A 745 -29.23 -3.34 -5.83
C GLY A 745 -27.76 -3.68 -6.08
N VAL A 746 -26.84 -3.20 -5.24
CA VAL A 746 -25.43 -3.62 -5.22
C VAL A 746 -25.35 -5.01 -4.59
N ASP A 747 -24.53 -5.90 -5.16
CA ASP A 747 -24.48 -7.32 -4.80
C ASP A 747 -23.36 -7.66 -3.81
N GLY A 748 -22.37 -6.79 -3.67
CA GLY A 748 -21.22 -7.04 -2.80
C GLY A 748 -20.32 -5.83 -2.59
N VAL A 749 -19.17 -6.07 -1.94
CA VAL A 749 -18.22 -5.00 -1.59
C VAL A 749 -16.76 -5.41 -1.81
N LYS A 750 -15.90 -4.44 -2.13
CA LYS A 750 -14.44 -4.56 -2.00
C LYS A 750 -14.01 -3.74 -0.78
N VAL A 751 -13.29 -4.34 0.17
CA VAL A 751 -12.98 -3.71 1.45
C VAL A 751 -11.48 -3.58 1.67
N ASP A 752 -10.98 -2.35 1.57
CA ASP A 752 -9.56 -2.00 1.67
C ASP A 752 -9.17 -1.52 3.07
N CYS A 753 -7.90 -1.10 3.25
CA CYS A 753 -7.35 -0.52 4.48
C CYS A 753 -7.43 -1.42 5.72
N GLN A 754 -7.56 -2.74 5.57
CA GLN A 754 -7.86 -3.61 6.70
C GLN A 754 -6.73 -3.68 7.74
N ALA A 755 -5.46 -3.73 7.32
CA ALA A 755 -4.32 -3.70 8.23
C ALA A 755 -4.15 -2.36 8.97
N GLY A 756 -4.81 -1.30 8.51
CA GLY A 756 -4.84 0.02 9.13
C GLY A 756 -5.57 0.02 10.46
N VAL A 757 -6.59 -0.83 10.61
CA VAL A 757 -7.30 -0.99 11.89
C VAL A 757 -6.38 -1.52 12.98
N GLY A 758 -5.53 -2.52 12.67
CA GLY A 758 -4.52 -3.00 13.61
C GLY A 758 -3.53 -1.91 14.04
N LEU A 759 -3.17 -1.00 13.13
CA LEU A 759 -2.34 0.17 13.45
C LEU A 759 -3.07 1.15 14.37
N ILE A 760 -4.36 1.41 14.15
CA ILE A 760 -5.17 2.30 15.02
C ILE A 760 -5.34 1.70 16.42
N GLY A 761 -5.45 0.36 16.52
CA GLY A 761 -5.58 -0.36 17.78
C GLY A 761 -4.45 -0.08 18.78
N THR A 762 -3.29 0.39 18.31
CA THR A 762 -2.20 0.86 19.16
C THR A 762 -2.59 1.99 20.14
N ALA A 763 -3.62 2.76 19.80
CA ALA A 763 -4.18 3.82 20.63
C ALA A 763 -5.51 3.42 21.32
N MET A 764 -5.95 2.16 21.16
CA MET A 764 -7.25 1.67 21.61
C MET A 764 -7.18 0.32 22.33
N GLY A 765 -6.07 0.05 23.03
CA GLY A 765 -5.94 -1.16 23.84
C GLY A 765 -5.58 -2.43 23.06
N GLY A 766 -4.99 -2.31 21.87
CA GLY A 766 -4.34 -3.41 21.15
C GLY A 766 -4.81 -3.58 19.70
N GLY A 767 -3.88 -3.96 18.82
CA GLY A 767 -4.14 -4.17 17.38
C GLY A 767 -5.01 -5.39 17.08
N ALA A 768 -4.76 -6.50 17.79
CA ALA A 768 -5.43 -7.77 17.56
C ALA A 768 -6.90 -7.74 17.96
N ALA A 769 -7.23 -7.17 19.12
CA ALA A 769 -8.62 -6.98 19.59
C ALA A 769 -9.43 -6.10 18.63
N LEU A 770 -8.88 -4.94 18.24
CA LEU A 770 -9.60 -4.02 17.36
C LEU A 770 -9.83 -4.64 15.98
N SER A 771 -8.83 -5.33 15.43
CA SER A 771 -8.96 -6.07 14.16
C SER A 771 -10.05 -7.14 14.26
N ALA A 772 -10.12 -7.88 15.37
CA ALA A 772 -11.17 -8.88 15.60
C ALA A 772 -12.58 -8.27 15.63
N ALA A 773 -12.76 -7.14 16.33
CA ALA A 773 -14.05 -6.46 16.40
C ALA A 773 -14.53 -5.97 15.01
N TYR A 774 -13.63 -5.35 14.24
CA TYR A 774 -13.94 -4.85 12.91
C TYR A 774 -14.20 -5.99 11.91
N GLN A 775 -13.40 -7.06 11.93
CA GLN A 775 -13.61 -8.22 11.05
C GLN A 775 -14.93 -8.94 11.36
N GLY A 776 -15.26 -9.13 12.65
CA GLY A 776 -16.53 -9.72 13.06
C GLY A 776 -17.74 -8.88 12.60
N ALA A 777 -17.64 -7.56 12.75
CA ALA A 777 -18.69 -6.64 12.28
C ALA A 777 -18.84 -6.64 10.75
N LEU A 778 -17.72 -6.68 10.02
CA LEU A 778 -17.72 -6.80 8.55
C LEU A 778 -18.40 -8.10 8.10
N GLU A 779 -17.96 -9.25 8.63
CA GLU A 779 -18.50 -10.55 8.27
C GLU A 779 -19.99 -10.68 8.61
N GLY A 780 -20.40 -10.18 9.77
CA GLY A 780 -21.80 -10.16 10.19
C GLY A 780 -22.69 -9.32 9.26
N SER A 781 -22.19 -8.17 8.79
CA SER A 781 -22.91 -7.30 7.85
C SER A 781 -22.98 -7.91 6.45
N VAL A 782 -21.86 -8.46 5.94
CA VAL A 782 -21.83 -9.15 4.64
C VAL A 782 -22.79 -10.33 4.63
N ALA A 783 -22.80 -11.16 5.67
CA ALA A 783 -23.71 -12.30 5.75
C ALA A 783 -25.19 -11.89 5.74
N ARG A 784 -25.52 -10.71 6.28
CA ARG A 784 -26.88 -10.17 6.33
C ARG A 784 -27.34 -9.60 5.00
N HIS A 785 -26.47 -8.90 4.29
CA HIS A 785 -26.84 -8.08 3.13
C HIS A 785 -26.41 -8.66 1.79
N PHE A 786 -25.34 -9.44 1.73
CA PHE A 786 -24.76 -9.93 0.47
C PHE A 786 -24.69 -11.46 0.47
N ARG A 787 -25.80 -12.07 0.02
CA ARG A 787 -25.92 -13.53 -0.09
C ARG A 787 -24.85 -14.10 -1.01
N GLY A 788 -24.29 -15.26 -0.69
CA GLY A 788 -23.24 -15.88 -1.51
C GLY A 788 -21.84 -15.36 -1.24
N ASN A 789 -21.61 -14.63 -0.14
CA ASN A 789 -20.28 -14.20 0.31
C ASN A 789 -19.59 -13.22 -0.66
N HIS A 790 -20.36 -12.28 -1.18
CA HIS A 790 -19.89 -11.29 -2.15
C HIS A 790 -19.06 -10.18 -1.48
N VAL A 791 -17.80 -10.50 -1.19
CA VAL A 791 -16.82 -9.59 -0.60
C VAL A 791 -15.40 -9.92 -1.07
N ILE A 792 -14.61 -8.89 -1.40
CA ILE A 792 -13.17 -8.99 -1.65
C ILE A 792 -12.44 -8.26 -0.52
N ASN A 793 -11.66 -9.00 0.27
CA ASN A 793 -10.79 -8.40 1.29
C ASN A 793 -9.49 -7.89 0.68
N CYS A 794 -9.03 -6.72 1.10
CA CYS A 794 -7.86 -6.08 0.50
C CYS A 794 -7.08 -5.31 1.57
N MET A 795 -5.78 -5.13 1.34
CA MET A 795 -4.84 -4.51 2.29
C MET A 795 -4.81 -5.23 3.65
N CYS A 796 -5.01 -6.55 3.63
CA CYS A 796 -5.36 -7.35 4.80
C CYS A 796 -4.28 -8.35 5.22
N HIS A 797 -3.03 -8.17 4.79
CA HIS A 797 -2.00 -9.20 4.96
C HIS A 797 -1.44 -9.33 6.39
N SER A 798 -1.92 -8.55 7.37
CA SER A 798 -1.56 -8.81 8.77
C SER A 798 -2.24 -10.08 9.28
N THR A 799 -1.53 -10.90 10.08
CA THR A 799 -2.11 -12.08 10.72
C THR A 799 -3.32 -11.75 11.58
N GLU A 800 -3.36 -10.56 12.18
CA GLU A 800 -4.49 -10.00 12.92
C GLU A 800 -5.79 -9.91 12.09
N ASN A 801 -5.68 -9.78 10.77
CA ASN A 801 -6.81 -9.85 9.85
C ASN A 801 -6.99 -11.27 9.30
N LEU A 802 -5.93 -11.87 8.75
CA LEU A 802 -6.00 -13.17 8.07
C LEU A 802 -6.55 -14.28 8.98
N TYR A 803 -6.16 -14.31 10.26
CA TYR A 803 -6.61 -15.32 11.22
C TYR A 803 -7.99 -15.03 11.82
N ARG A 804 -8.65 -13.92 11.45
CA ARG A 804 -10.01 -13.54 11.90
C ARG A 804 -11.08 -13.74 10.83
N MET A 805 -10.70 -14.00 9.58
CA MET A 805 -11.64 -14.20 8.47
C MET A 805 -12.31 -15.58 8.57
N THR A 806 -13.40 -15.67 9.34
CA THR A 806 -14.11 -16.92 9.57
C THR A 806 -15.03 -17.28 8.41
N ALA A 807 -15.60 -16.31 7.70
CA ALA A 807 -16.62 -16.52 6.66
C ALA A 807 -16.21 -15.97 5.30
N THR A 808 -15.62 -14.78 5.23
CA THR A 808 -15.17 -14.16 3.99
C THR A 808 -14.12 -15.03 3.29
N ALA A 809 -14.27 -15.20 1.98
CA ALA A 809 -13.53 -16.22 1.24
C ALA A 809 -12.53 -15.69 0.22
N VAL A 810 -12.55 -14.41 -0.14
CA VAL A 810 -11.68 -13.84 -1.18
C VAL A 810 -10.79 -12.76 -0.59
N ALA A 811 -9.51 -12.77 -0.96
CA ALA A 811 -8.60 -11.70 -0.58
C ALA A 811 -7.54 -11.42 -1.65
N ARG A 812 -7.24 -10.14 -1.86
CA ARG A 812 -6.19 -9.68 -2.76
C ARG A 812 -4.82 -10.17 -2.29
N ALA A 813 -3.98 -10.64 -3.21
CA ALA A 813 -2.83 -11.48 -2.92
C ALA A 813 -1.47 -10.75 -2.89
N SER A 814 -1.42 -9.49 -3.29
CA SER A 814 -0.19 -8.69 -3.37
C SER A 814 -0.48 -7.19 -3.22
N ASP A 815 0.58 -6.38 -3.28
CA ASP A 815 0.46 -4.96 -3.56
C ASP A 815 -0.18 -4.72 -4.95
N ASP A 816 -0.57 -3.47 -5.22
CA ASP A 816 -1.14 -3.08 -6.52
C ASP A 816 -0.16 -3.36 -7.66
N PHE A 817 -0.71 -3.74 -8.81
CA PHE A 817 0.04 -3.67 -10.06
C PHE A 817 0.24 -2.19 -10.46
N TYR A 818 1.49 -1.77 -10.67
CA TYR A 818 1.82 -0.42 -11.13
C TYR A 818 2.11 -0.41 -12.64
N PRO A 819 1.10 -0.21 -13.52
CA PRO A 819 1.22 -0.35 -14.96
C PRO A 819 2.21 0.64 -15.61
N ARG A 820 2.54 1.74 -14.93
CA ARG A 820 3.50 2.73 -15.43
C ARG A 820 4.96 2.42 -15.07
N ASP A 821 5.18 1.45 -14.19
CA ASP A 821 6.52 0.97 -13.85
C ASP A 821 6.76 -0.39 -14.55
N PRO A 822 7.57 -0.44 -15.62
CA PRO A 822 7.88 -1.69 -16.32
C PRO A 822 8.53 -2.75 -15.42
N ALA A 823 9.15 -2.34 -14.30
CA ALA A 823 9.75 -3.26 -13.35
C ALA A 823 8.70 -3.94 -12.44
N SER A 824 7.46 -3.45 -12.38
CA SER A 824 6.44 -3.94 -11.44
C SER A 824 5.84 -5.30 -11.82
N SER A 825 5.76 -5.63 -13.11
CA SER A 825 5.04 -6.82 -13.59
C SER A 825 5.57 -8.14 -13.02
N HIS A 826 6.89 -8.38 -13.06
CA HIS A 826 7.46 -9.65 -12.61
C HIS A 826 7.37 -9.82 -11.08
N PRO A 827 7.75 -8.81 -10.25
CA PRO A 827 7.56 -8.87 -8.81
C PRO A 827 6.09 -9.02 -8.41
N HIS A 828 5.15 -8.35 -9.10
CA HIS A 828 3.71 -8.49 -8.84
C HIS A 828 3.23 -9.93 -8.97
N ILE A 829 3.53 -10.56 -10.11
CA ILE A 829 3.10 -11.94 -10.39
C ILE A 829 3.78 -12.94 -9.45
N ALA A 830 5.07 -12.75 -9.16
CA ALA A 830 5.77 -13.58 -8.18
C ALA A 830 5.17 -13.41 -6.77
N ALA A 831 4.87 -12.18 -6.34
CA ALA A 831 4.23 -11.93 -5.06
C ALA A 831 2.85 -12.60 -4.99
N CYS A 832 2.00 -12.43 -6.00
CA CYS A 832 0.70 -13.10 -6.11
C CYS A 832 0.85 -14.62 -5.97
N ALA A 833 1.74 -15.24 -6.75
CA ALA A 833 1.92 -16.69 -6.75
C ALA A 833 2.42 -17.23 -5.41
N PHE A 834 3.49 -16.65 -4.86
CA PHE A 834 4.08 -17.19 -3.64
C PHE A 834 3.27 -16.82 -2.39
N ASN A 835 2.66 -15.64 -2.31
CA ASN A 835 1.73 -15.33 -1.21
C ASN A 835 0.51 -16.25 -1.24
N SER A 836 0.08 -16.71 -2.43
CA SER A 836 -1.01 -17.71 -2.58
C SER A 836 -0.69 -19.08 -1.96
N VAL A 837 0.59 -19.38 -1.64
CA VAL A 837 0.95 -20.56 -0.84
C VAL A 837 0.36 -20.44 0.56
N PHE A 838 0.55 -19.30 1.22
CA PHE A 838 0.01 -19.02 2.56
C PHE A 838 -1.48 -18.66 2.51
N LEU A 839 -1.85 -17.63 1.73
CA LEU A 839 -3.22 -17.12 1.65
C LEU A 839 -4.20 -18.19 1.16
N GLY A 840 -3.77 -19.01 0.19
CA GLY A 840 -4.59 -20.04 -0.43
C GLY A 840 -5.11 -21.13 0.51
N ALA A 841 -4.56 -21.23 1.73
CA ALA A 841 -5.05 -22.14 2.76
C ALA A 841 -6.33 -21.62 3.45
N LEU A 842 -6.49 -20.29 3.55
CA LEU A 842 -7.62 -19.64 4.24
C LEU A 842 -8.59 -18.95 3.27
N LEU A 843 -8.10 -18.50 2.11
CA LEU A 843 -8.77 -17.56 1.21
C LEU A 843 -8.51 -17.95 -0.24
N GLN A 844 -9.41 -17.57 -1.14
CA GLN A 844 -9.22 -17.59 -2.59
C GLN A 844 -8.44 -16.34 -2.96
N PRO A 845 -7.18 -16.47 -3.42
CA PRO A 845 -6.35 -15.32 -3.73
C PRO A 845 -6.88 -14.61 -4.98
N ASP A 846 -7.04 -13.30 -4.86
CA ASP A 846 -7.30 -12.37 -5.95
C ASP A 846 -5.97 -11.77 -6.41
N TRP A 847 -5.61 -12.01 -7.68
CA TRP A 847 -4.33 -11.61 -8.26
C TRP A 847 -4.33 -10.19 -8.82
N ASP A 848 -5.38 -9.43 -8.51
CA ASP A 848 -5.57 -8.03 -8.87
C ASP A 848 -5.98 -7.81 -10.33
N MET A 849 -6.51 -6.63 -10.63
CA MET A 849 -6.78 -6.21 -12.02
C MET A 849 -5.49 -6.18 -12.85
N PHE A 850 -5.65 -6.17 -14.18
CA PHE A 850 -4.55 -5.87 -15.10
C PHE A 850 -5.03 -5.00 -16.26
N HIS A 851 -4.08 -4.44 -17.02
CA HIS A 851 -4.37 -3.70 -18.25
C HIS A 851 -4.22 -4.64 -19.45
N SER A 852 -5.27 -4.77 -20.27
CA SER A 852 -5.25 -5.61 -21.46
C SER A 852 -4.42 -5.00 -22.58
N LYS A 853 -4.34 -3.67 -22.65
CA LYS A 853 -3.49 -2.93 -23.58
C LYS A 853 -2.23 -2.42 -22.90
N HIS A 854 -1.29 -3.33 -22.67
CA HIS A 854 -0.03 -3.05 -21.97
C HIS A 854 1.11 -3.95 -22.50
N PRO A 855 2.39 -3.51 -22.51
CA PRO A 855 3.50 -4.34 -22.98
C PRO A 855 3.61 -5.71 -22.28
N ALA A 856 3.20 -5.80 -21.01
CA ALA A 856 3.15 -7.04 -20.24
C ALA A 856 1.77 -7.72 -20.21
N ALA A 857 0.79 -7.26 -21.01
CA ALA A 857 -0.60 -7.72 -20.89
C ALA A 857 -0.77 -9.24 -21.09
N ARG A 858 -0.10 -9.83 -22.07
CA ARG A 858 -0.14 -11.29 -22.30
C ARG A 858 0.35 -12.10 -21.09
N LEU A 859 1.38 -11.59 -20.40
CA LEU A 859 1.91 -12.21 -19.19
C LEU A 859 0.88 -12.11 -18.04
N HIS A 860 0.27 -10.94 -17.85
CA HIS A 860 -0.76 -10.74 -16.84
C HIS A 860 -2.02 -11.56 -17.12
N ALA A 861 -2.48 -11.61 -18.37
CA ALA A 861 -3.59 -12.44 -18.84
C ALA A 861 -3.36 -13.92 -18.51
N ALA A 862 -2.20 -14.47 -18.87
CA ALA A 862 -1.84 -15.84 -18.56
C ALA A 862 -1.80 -16.09 -17.04
N ALA A 863 -1.26 -15.14 -16.26
CA ALA A 863 -1.22 -15.22 -14.80
C ALA A 863 -2.62 -15.28 -14.17
N ARG A 864 -3.57 -14.46 -14.64
CA ARG A 864 -4.97 -14.49 -14.14
C ARG A 864 -5.67 -15.78 -14.53
N ALA A 865 -5.45 -16.28 -15.74
CA ALA A 865 -6.02 -17.55 -16.20
C ALA A 865 -5.64 -18.75 -15.31
N VAL A 866 -4.40 -18.78 -14.78
CA VAL A 866 -3.93 -19.87 -13.90
C VAL A 866 -4.08 -19.58 -12.40
N SER A 867 -4.55 -18.38 -12.04
CA SER A 867 -4.63 -17.94 -10.63
C SER A 867 -5.68 -18.71 -9.80
N GLY A 868 -6.72 -19.23 -10.46
CA GLY A 868 -7.91 -19.77 -9.81
C GLY A 868 -8.79 -18.73 -9.10
N GLY A 869 -8.40 -17.45 -9.13
CA GLY A 869 -9.13 -16.31 -8.58
C GLY A 869 -9.98 -15.58 -9.62
N PRO A 870 -10.52 -14.40 -9.27
CA PRO A 870 -11.27 -13.55 -10.20
C PRO A 870 -10.38 -13.06 -11.36
N VAL A 871 -11.00 -12.83 -12.52
CA VAL A 871 -10.34 -12.30 -13.72
C VAL A 871 -11.04 -11.01 -14.13
N TYR A 872 -10.37 -9.88 -13.94
CA TYR A 872 -10.92 -8.57 -14.28
C TYR A 872 -9.83 -7.61 -14.75
N VAL A 873 -10.23 -6.64 -15.60
CA VAL A 873 -9.36 -5.57 -16.09
C VAL A 873 -9.71 -4.24 -15.46
N SER A 874 -8.82 -3.26 -15.61
CA SER A 874 -9.05 -1.87 -15.19
C SER A 874 -8.67 -0.87 -16.29
N ASP A 875 -8.76 -1.30 -17.55
CA ASP A 875 -8.51 -0.45 -18.72
C ASP A 875 -9.41 0.78 -18.73
N LYS A 876 -8.90 1.87 -19.27
CA LYS A 876 -9.72 3.05 -19.60
C LYS A 876 -10.66 2.73 -20.77
N PRO A 877 -11.83 3.38 -20.85
CA PRO A 877 -12.69 3.27 -22.02
C PRO A 877 -11.92 3.54 -23.32
N GLY A 878 -12.01 2.64 -24.29
CA GLY A 878 -11.30 2.72 -25.58
C GLY A 878 -9.85 2.21 -25.56
N GLU A 879 -9.31 1.83 -24.41
CA GLU A 879 -7.93 1.32 -24.25
C GLU A 879 -7.89 -0.20 -24.00
N HIS A 880 -8.78 -0.95 -24.65
CA HIS A 880 -8.85 -2.41 -24.54
C HIS A 880 -8.07 -3.12 -25.66
N ASP A 881 -7.45 -4.26 -25.35
CA ASP A 881 -6.99 -5.23 -26.35
C ASP A 881 -8.01 -6.38 -26.46
N PHE A 882 -9.00 -6.22 -27.35
CA PHE A 882 -10.04 -7.23 -27.53
C PHE A 882 -9.50 -8.57 -28.02
N ALA A 883 -8.44 -8.58 -28.83
CA ALA A 883 -7.85 -9.81 -29.31
C ALA A 883 -7.28 -10.64 -28.15
N LEU A 884 -6.70 -9.99 -27.14
CA LEU A 884 -6.29 -10.64 -25.91
C LEU A 884 -7.50 -11.04 -25.04
N LEU A 885 -8.48 -10.16 -24.85
CA LEU A 885 -9.65 -10.45 -24.00
C LEU A 885 -10.46 -11.65 -24.50
N HIS A 886 -10.63 -11.81 -25.81
CA HIS A 886 -11.27 -12.96 -26.44
C HIS A 886 -10.54 -14.30 -26.21
N THR A 887 -9.31 -14.28 -25.67
CA THR A 887 -8.61 -15.51 -25.23
C THR A 887 -8.91 -15.92 -23.79
N LEU A 888 -9.50 -15.02 -23.00
CA LEU A 888 -9.79 -15.24 -21.57
C LEU A 888 -11.29 -15.34 -21.27
N VAL A 889 -12.10 -14.59 -22.02
CA VAL A 889 -13.53 -14.38 -21.76
C VAL A 889 -14.36 -15.16 -22.77
N LEU A 890 -15.35 -15.91 -22.27
CA LEU A 890 -16.31 -16.62 -23.10
C LEU A 890 -17.36 -15.65 -23.66
N PRO A 891 -18.07 -16.00 -24.75
CA PRO A 891 -19.05 -15.11 -25.38
C PRO A 891 -20.18 -14.62 -24.47
N ASP A 892 -20.48 -15.36 -23.41
CA ASP A 892 -21.48 -14.99 -22.40
C ASP A 892 -20.92 -14.11 -21.26
N GLY A 893 -19.64 -13.74 -21.32
CA GLY A 893 -18.96 -12.95 -20.29
C GLY A 893 -18.40 -13.77 -19.13
N SER A 894 -18.53 -15.10 -19.14
CA SER A 894 -17.94 -15.97 -18.12
C SER A 894 -16.45 -16.24 -18.38
N VAL A 895 -15.75 -16.73 -17.35
CA VAL A 895 -14.33 -17.12 -17.44
C VAL A 895 -14.13 -18.56 -16.95
N LEU A 896 -13.16 -19.25 -17.55
CA LEU A 896 -12.73 -20.56 -17.05
C LEU A 896 -11.75 -20.36 -15.89
N ARG A 897 -12.09 -20.92 -14.72
CA ARG A 897 -11.32 -20.74 -13.49
C ARG A 897 -10.79 -22.06 -12.96
N CYS A 898 -9.54 -22.08 -12.49
CA CYS A 898 -9.02 -23.23 -11.75
C CYS A 898 -9.80 -23.42 -10.44
N SER A 899 -10.07 -24.68 -10.09
CA SER A 899 -10.74 -25.10 -8.86
C SER A 899 -9.92 -24.89 -7.58
N GLN A 900 -8.60 -24.74 -7.73
CA GLN A 900 -7.67 -24.48 -6.63
C GLN A 900 -6.88 -23.19 -6.92
N PRO A 901 -6.46 -22.46 -5.87
CA PRO A 901 -5.53 -21.35 -6.02
C PRO A 901 -4.27 -21.74 -6.81
N GLY A 902 -3.87 -20.88 -7.74
CA GLY A 902 -2.61 -20.99 -8.45
C GLY A 902 -1.44 -20.85 -7.47
N ARG A 903 -0.54 -21.84 -7.45
CA ARG A 903 0.65 -21.85 -6.58
C ARG A 903 1.90 -22.23 -7.37
N PRO A 904 3.10 -21.74 -6.97
CA PRO A 904 4.36 -22.17 -7.56
C PRO A 904 4.51 -23.68 -7.49
N THR A 905 5.09 -24.32 -8.51
CA THR A 905 5.40 -25.75 -8.48
C THR A 905 6.56 -26.05 -7.52
N ARG A 906 6.61 -27.30 -7.02
CA ARG A 906 7.54 -27.69 -5.95
C ARG A 906 9.00 -27.41 -6.28
N ASP A 907 9.38 -27.53 -7.54
CA ASP A 907 10.76 -27.37 -7.99
C ASP A 907 11.24 -25.92 -8.01
N CYS A 908 10.35 -24.93 -8.12
CA CYS A 908 10.68 -23.50 -8.00
C CYS A 908 10.30 -22.90 -6.64
N LEU A 909 9.71 -23.68 -5.73
CA LEU A 909 9.19 -23.19 -4.44
C LEU A 909 10.27 -22.54 -3.56
N PHE A 910 11.51 -23.02 -3.64
CA PHE A 910 12.66 -22.52 -2.86
C PHE A 910 13.71 -21.80 -3.73
N ALA A 911 13.32 -21.31 -4.90
CA ALA A 911 14.19 -20.61 -5.83
C ALA A 911 13.75 -19.15 -5.99
N ASP A 912 14.70 -18.22 -5.97
CA ASP A 912 14.43 -16.80 -6.19
C ASP A 912 14.25 -16.53 -7.70
N VAL A 913 13.02 -16.74 -8.17
CA VAL A 913 12.61 -16.57 -9.58
C VAL A 913 12.75 -15.12 -10.08
N LEU A 914 12.97 -14.16 -9.19
CA LEU A 914 13.14 -12.75 -9.54
C LEU A 914 14.60 -12.37 -9.74
N ARG A 915 15.52 -13.02 -9.02
CA ARG A 915 16.91 -12.54 -8.90
C ARG A 915 17.96 -13.55 -9.35
N ASP A 916 17.64 -14.84 -9.48
CA ASP A 916 18.64 -15.87 -9.80
C ASP A 916 19.05 -15.93 -11.28
N GLY A 917 18.24 -15.34 -12.17
CA GLY A 917 18.46 -15.29 -13.61
C GLY A 917 18.42 -16.65 -14.32
N LYS A 918 17.88 -17.69 -13.67
CA LYS A 918 17.90 -19.08 -14.15
C LYS A 918 16.56 -19.79 -14.00
N THR A 919 15.84 -19.57 -12.89
CA THR A 919 14.62 -20.29 -12.59
C THR A 919 13.42 -19.57 -13.17
N LEU A 920 12.59 -20.29 -13.93
CA LEU A 920 11.30 -19.79 -14.37
C LEU A 920 10.25 -19.98 -13.28
N LEU A 921 9.39 -18.97 -13.09
CA LEU A 921 8.18 -19.14 -12.30
C LEU A 921 7.23 -20.11 -13.02
N LYS A 922 6.96 -21.24 -12.39
CA LYS A 922 5.98 -22.22 -12.84
C LYS A 922 4.85 -22.27 -11.85
N VAL A 923 3.62 -22.02 -12.33
CA VAL A 923 2.42 -22.01 -11.50
C VAL A 923 1.55 -23.18 -11.90
N ALA A 924 1.06 -23.93 -10.92
CA ALA A 924 0.07 -24.97 -11.11
C ALA A 924 -1.29 -24.53 -10.53
N GLY A 925 -2.33 -24.72 -11.32
CA GLY A 925 -3.73 -24.63 -10.91
C GLY A 925 -4.49 -25.85 -11.45
N CYS A 926 -5.34 -26.47 -10.62
CA CYS A 926 -6.16 -27.59 -11.07
C CYS A 926 -7.39 -27.04 -11.79
N VAL A 927 -7.52 -27.24 -13.10
CA VAL A 927 -8.79 -26.99 -13.78
C VAL A 927 -9.75 -28.13 -13.44
N CYS A 928 -10.97 -27.78 -13.03
CA CYS A 928 -12.00 -28.76 -12.78
C CYS A 928 -13.18 -28.40 -13.68
N VAL A 929 -13.08 -28.79 -14.95
CA VAL A 929 -14.23 -28.86 -15.85
C VAL A 929 -14.19 -30.25 -16.50
N CYS A 930 -15.35 -30.89 -16.60
CA CYS A 930 -15.56 -32.31 -16.83
C CYS A 930 -14.80 -32.92 -18.04
N MET A 931 -14.39 -34.18 -17.87
CA MET A 931 -13.98 -35.07 -18.96
C MET A 931 -15.07 -35.21 -20.03
N ALA A 932 -14.67 -35.11 -21.30
CA ALA A 932 -15.33 -35.79 -22.42
C ALA A 932 -14.25 -36.33 -23.37
N ALA A 933 -14.34 -37.63 -23.68
CA ALA A 933 -13.42 -38.36 -24.56
C ALA A 933 -14.03 -38.53 -25.95
N TRP A 934 -13.25 -38.26 -27.02
CA TRP A 934 -13.47 -38.75 -28.39
C TRP A 934 -12.10 -38.88 -29.11
N GLY A 935 -11.80 -40.04 -29.70
CA GLY A 935 -10.69 -40.30 -30.66
C GLY A 935 -11.17 -40.15 -32.11
N GLU A 936 -10.38 -40.21 -33.19
CA GLU A 936 -8.93 -40.36 -33.47
C GLU A 936 -8.53 -39.30 -34.53
N ALA A 937 -7.22 -39.06 -34.67
CA ALA A 937 -6.50 -38.26 -35.68
C ALA A 937 -6.11 -36.80 -35.33
N GLY A 938 -4.79 -36.61 -35.07
CA GLY A 938 -4.07 -35.36 -35.33
C GLY A 938 -3.41 -34.69 -34.12
N MET A 939 -2.06 -34.70 -34.08
CA MET A 939 -1.26 -33.94 -33.12
C MET A 939 -1.50 -32.43 -33.26
N GLY A 940 -1.98 -31.82 -32.19
CA GLY A 940 -2.03 -30.37 -32.00
C GLY A 940 -2.04 -30.08 -30.50
N VAL A 941 -1.28 -29.08 -30.06
CA VAL A 941 -1.30 -28.63 -28.66
C VAL A 941 -2.69 -28.09 -28.34
N ARG A 942 -3.49 -28.88 -27.61
CA ARG A 942 -4.74 -28.43 -26.99
C ARG A 942 -4.45 -28.14 -25.52
N MET A 943 -4.70 -26.89 -25.10
CA MET A 943 -5.02 -26.64 -23.69
C MET A 943 -6.31 -27.43 -23.42
N ARG A 944 -6.21 -28.47 -22.59
CA ARG A 944 -7.40 -29.13 -22.03
C ARG A 944 -7.76 -28.38 -20.74
N ALA A 945 -8.96 -27.80 -20.76
CA ALA A 945 -9.70 -27.43 -19.56
C ALA A 945 -9.99 -28.65 -18.68
#